data_AF-A0AA86W1G5-F1
#
_entry.id   AF-A0AA86W1G5-F1
#
_cell.length_a   1.000
_cell.length_b   1.000
_cell.length_c   1.000
_cell.angle_alpha   90.00
_cell.angle_beta   90.00
_cell.angle_gamma   90.00
#
_symmetry.space_group_name_H-M   'P 1'
#
loop_
_entity.id
_entity.type
_entity.pdbx_description
1 polymer ?
#
loop_
_entity_poly.entity_id
_entity_poly.type
_entity_poly.pdbx_seq_one_letter_code
_entity_poly.pdbx_strand_id
1 'polypeptide(L)'
;MEANGDMMTERLLNEENGVAEATPTEAAKKLDHILIQNLISLDDEVIEIVQNVRDGFLILSNFNSTTGEWSQQRETVWLQEIKDICDHTVAVADKFIDRRERRRSFWEVLNPYSQHAMEMSLMKEMELISTQFGDAVYRRWTFGDGGKIVMGDMLGSRSKPLTFTCLPLFVFSWRSLDQNLNTTRRYLTLMRAFLSDIDSTEGLILNERQKEWLKQLRVVARKGNSLFDAHPKDRGFHFLPKIIRFARDINFLLNEILHISHRRNIYGIESIQGRAEELESGDGNLSEIIVHPRDNNYGTEENSHAPPNSFSYQNMTELERELELIRGEKQLMEALFRDEQDIGSEKLDKRSKVWVDQMRDAAREIDGVIAEYGPTVNNILEYQARLNILDTINKIRHKIQDASRSIKAYGLLQRQSRTELLWTIQILRPETQKFHVKEQRIVGFDEDAKVVMVQLLSNEKVRCISSIVGIKGTGKTALAKLIFRNQSVIDHFDCRIWISVSPTLCTLEQLRDKIAEQAAKLIIRHQPEKWTTIDVLKTLESKKHLIVFDGVETLHVLDTLRETIPDGSTASRFLLTTRSAIVAQSAGARLSFVHPLRLLDDENSWILFARKLRVNIYSEPKLQEIEGKIVTKCGGLPGEIIKMSTLLSRKPATEDEWSRVEKRENFWSEALVTVNTNLPSYLRRCLFCFELFPADFEIPVRRLIVLWVAEGLVHVGEDQDESPEQVAERYLTELINHNIVQIAKRKSDGEIKTCRLPSVLQKFLLTKAQESSSQVHPSTELNAVTNSSRTRHVADRLNEKDTWHKYIHGNARNDSTSLVTKFKGVLSFMSFDDREGRKPGKELYKFLNRCISSRCLLLLRVLDLEGVHKPKLPENIKKLTRLRYLGLRWTYLESLPSFISTLQKLQTLDLKHTYIHTLTSSIWKTELRHLFLSETYRTRFPTKPRGVGDSLSDLQTLWGLFVDEETPVKGGLDKLVDIKRLGIACQPMSPQPEEVMESKLQAVADWITKLGYLQSLRLKSRDENGRPWNINLNSLENHINLYDMYLLGCLSSQSILSQFPPSLVELTLSHSKLKDDPMQILKDLPNLRSLSLLAESYTGKVFYFVSDSFPQLRVLKVWKLEQLDYWSINRKALPSLRKLEIRSCPRLTKLPFGLWRVISLLELKVTDMAMEIYTHRIPPNCKVHRHFSQHYRESIILPRELQSVNSTL
;
A
#
# COMPACT_ATOMS: atom_id res chain seq x y z
N MET A 1 82.90 -34.84 -21.85
CA MET A 1 83.15 -35.51 -20.55
C MET A 1 83.40 -34.41 -19.54
N GLU A 2 82.86 -34.57 -18.33
CA GLU A 2 82.95 -33.70 -17.14
C GLU A 2 82.09 -32.42 -17.15
N ALA A 3 81.38 -32.04 -16.07
CA ALA A 3 81.29 -32.63 -14.73
C ALA A 3 79.92 -32.36 -14.09
N ASN A 4 79.44 -33.38 -13.36
CA ASN A 4 78.25 -33.41 -12.52
C ASN A 4 78.31 -32.42 -11.36
N GLY A 5 77.13 -32.04 -10.88
CA GLY A 5 76.84 -32.22 -9.46
C GLY A 5 76.83 -30.95 -8.60
N ASP A 6 75.68 -30.79 -7.94
CA ASP A 6 75.44 -30.03 -6.72
C ASP A 6 75.28 -28.50 -6.76
N MET A 7 74.00 -28.13 -6.63
CA MET A 7 73.42 -27.63 -5.38
C MET A 7 73.72 -26.17 -5.00
N MET A 8 72.63 -25.40 -4.94
CA MET A 8 72.40 -24.20 -4.12
C MET A 8 73.64 -23.44 -3.66
N THR A 9 73.92 -22.28 -4.24
CA THR A 9 73.98 -20.97 -3.54
C THR A 9 74.47 -19.86 -4.48
N GLU A 10 74.09 -18.62 -4.11
CA GLU A 10 74.73 -17.35 -4.45
C GLU A 10 74.59 -16.75 -5.86
N ARG A 11 73.74 -15.71 -5.92
CA ARG A 11 74.16 -14.40 -6.46
C ARG A 11 73.81 -13.32 -5.45
N LEU A 12 74.83 -12.85 -4.73
CA LEU A 12 74.87 -11.54 -4.09
C LEU A 12 75.72 -10.60 -4.95
N LEU A 13 75.32 -9.33 -4.98
CA LEU A 13 76.09 -8.09 -5.14
C LEU A 13 75.47 -7.13 -6.16
N ASN A 14 74.63 -6.24 -5.65
CA ASN A 14 74.73 -4.80 -5.90
C ASN A 14 73.93 -4.08 -4.80
N GLU A 15 74.59 -3.89 -3.66
CA GLU A 15 74.33 -2.76 -2.77
C GLU A 15 74.96 -1.52 -3.41
N GLU A 16 74.21 -0.43 -3.54
CA GLU A 16 74.73 0.91 -3.23
C GLU A 16 73.54 1.86 -3.05
N ASN A 17 73.39 2.33 -1.80
CA ASN A 17 72.25 3.04 -1.17
C ASN A 17 71.08 2.19 -0.63
N GLY A 18 71.33 0.93 -0.28
CA GLY A 18 70.33 -0.03 0.19
C GLY A 18 69.87 0.19 1.63
N VAL A 19 68.66 0.72 1.83
CA VAL A 19 67.80 0.21 2.91
C VAL A 19 67.28 -1.13 2.39
N ALA A 20 67.82 -2.25 2.90
CA ALA A 20 67.34 -3.56 2.53
C ALA A 20 65.84 -3.66 2.87
N GLU A 21 64.98 -3.75 1.85
CA GLU A 21 63.53 -3.80 2.04
C GLU A 21 63.11 -5.15 2.67
N ALA A 22 62.38 -5.13 3.78
CA ALA A 22 62.04 -6.35 4.49
C ALA A 22 60.86 -7.09 3.84
N THR A 23 61.07 -8.36 3.48
CA THR A 23 59.99 -9.26 3.02
C THR A 23 59.40 -10.04 4.20
N PRO A 24 58.17 -10.59 4.10
CA PRO A 24 57.60 -11.48 5.12
C PRO A 24 58.55 -12.63 5.49
N THR A 25 59.27 -13.17 4.50
CA THR A 25 60.29 -14.21 4.69
C THR A 25 61.47 -13.71 5.52
N GLU A 26 61.91 -12.47 5.32
CA GLU A 26 63.02 -11.88 6.07
C GLU A 26 62.63 -11.57 7.53
N ALA A 27 61.42 -11.04 7.74
CA ALA A 27 60.86 -10.86 9.07
C ALA A 27 60.75 -12.19 9.83
N ALA A 28 60.26 -13.25 9.19
CA ALA A 28 60.18 -14.58 9.79
C ALA A 28 61.57 -15.15 10.17
N LYS A 29 62.59 -14.97 9.31
CA LYS A 29 63.97 -15.40 9.60
C LYS A 29 64.58 -14.69 10.81
N LYS A 30 64.34 -13.38 10.97
CA LYS A 30 64.83 -12.62 12.12
C LYS A 30 64.18 -13.07 13.43
N LEU A 31 62.89 -13.44 13.40
CA LEU A 31 62.20 -14.02 14.55
C LEU A 31 62.68 -15.45 14.83
N ASP A 32 62.95 -16.26 13.81
CA ASP A 32 63.60 -17.56 13.95
C ASP A 32 64.97 -17.45 14.61
N HIS A 33 65.76 -16.42 14.28
CA HIS A 33 67.04 -16.16 14.95
C HIS A 33 66.88 -15.90 16.46
N ILE A 34 65.82 -15.20 16.87
CA ILE A 34 65.50 -14.96 18.29
C ILE A 34 65.11 -16.28 19.00
N LEU A 35 64.32 -17.12 18.34
CA LEU A 35 63.81 -18.39 18.90
C LEU A 35 64.87 -19.49 18.97
N ILE A 36 65.71 -19.63 17.94
CA ILE A 36 66.68 -20.74 17.81
C ILE A 36 67.93 -20.52 18.66
N GLN A 37 68.36 -19.27 18.87
CA GLN A 37 69.57 -18.94 19.64
C GLN A 37 69.37 -18.88 21.16
N ASN A 38 68.20 -19.30 21.69
CA ASN A 38 67.80 -19.18 23.11
C ASN A 38 68.06 -17.76 23.67
N LEU A 39 67.78 -16.73 22.87
CA LEU A 39 67.95 -15.32 23.30
C LEU A 39 66.86 -14.88 24.29
N ILE A 40 65.78 -15.65 24.41
CA ILE A 40 64.72 -15.54 25.41
C ILE A 40 64.94 -16.68 26.41
N SER A 41 65.02 -16.40 27.72
CA SER A 41 65.50 -17.42 28.66
C SER A 41 64.54 -17.89 29.76
N LEU A 42 63.35 -17.31 29.97
CA LEU A 42 62.55 -17.67 31.17
C LEU A 42 61.01 -17.60 31.06
N ASP A 43 60.40 -17.17 29.94
CA ASP A 43 58.95 -16.96 29.86
C ASP A 43 58.32 -17.62 28.63
N ASP A 44 57.54 -18.68 28.85
CA ASP A 44 56.85 -19.47 27.82
C ASP A 44 55.87 -18.61 27.02
N GLU A 45 55.28 -17.56 27.61
CA GLU A 45 54.30 -16.68 26.96
C GLU A 45 54.96 -15.78 25.90
N VAL A 46 56.21 -15.35 26.16
CA VAL A 46 57.00 -14.54 25.21
C VAL A 46 57.42 -15.39 24.00
N ILE A 47 57.79 -16.65 24.25
CA ILE A 47 58.15 -17.60 23.18
C ILE A 47 56.94 -17.90 22.31
N GLU A 48 55.78 -18.15 22.91
CA GLU A 48 54.53 -18.45 22.20
C GLU A 48 54.11 -17.28 21.29
N ILE A 49 54.17 -16.04 21.77
CA ILE A 49 53.80 -14.86 20.97
C ILE A 49 54.77 -14.63 19.80
N VAL A 50 56.07 -14.79 20.02
CA VAL A 50 57.08 -14.67 18.95
C VAL A 50 56.90 -15.77 17.90
N GLN A 51 56.59 -17.00 18.31
CA GLN A 51 56.27 -18.12 17.42
C GLN A 51 55.02 -17.84 16.59
N ASN A 52 53.94 -17.36 17.20
CA ASN A 52 52.69 -17.02 16.52
C ASN A 52 52.88 -15.93 15.45
N VAL A 53 53.64 -14.88 15.76
CA VAL A 53 53.94 -13.81 14.81
C VAL A 53 54.79 -14.34 13.64
N ARG A 54 55.81 -15.16 13.94
CA ARG A 54 56.66 -15.80 12.95
C ARG A 54 55.87 -16.71 12.00
N ASP A 55 55.00 -17.55 12.53
CA ASP A 55 54.17 -18.46 11.73
C ASP A 55 53.18 -17.68 10.85
N GLY A 56 52.65 -16.55 11.35
CA GLY A 56 51.85 -15.61 10.56
C GLY A 56 52.59 -15.11 9.31
N PHE A 57 53.85 -14.67 9.45
CA PHE A 57 54.65 -14.23 8.31
C PHE A 57 54.97 -15.35 7.30
N LEU A 58 55.15 -16.60 7.77
CA LEU A 58 55.32 -17.76 6.89
C LEU A 58 54.05 -18.14 6.10
N ILE A 59 52.87 -17.91 6.68
CA ILE A 59 51.61 -18.10 5.95
C ILE A 59 51.50 -17.07 4.82
N LEU A 60 51.92 -15.82 5.06
CA LEU A 60 51.93 -14.77 4.04
C LEU A 60 52.99 -14.98 2.95
N SER A 61 54.15 -15.55 3.27
CA SER A 61 55.18 -15.83 2.25
C SER A 61 54.77 -16.94 1.27
N ASN A 62 53.83 -17.81 1.66
CA ASN A 62 53.25 -18.86 0.82
C ASN A 62 52.09 -18.38 -0.08
N PHE A 63 51.67 -17.11 0.03
CA PHE A 63 50.68 -16.51 -0.85
C PHE A 63 51.30 -16.20 -2.23
N ASN A 64 51.46 -17.22 -3.06
CA ASN A 64 51.92 -17.05 -4.45
C ASN A 64 50.77 -16.56 -5.36
N SER A 65 51.11 -15.58 -6.18
CA SER A 65 50.34 -14.82 -7.18
C SER A 65 49.51 -15.64 -8.18
N THR A 66 48.45 -16.31 -7.71
CA THR A 66 47.45 -16.97 -8.57
C THR A 66 46.03 -16.51 -8.25
N THR A 67 45.76 -15.23 -8.49
CA THR A 67 44.39 -14.77 -8.79
C THR A 67 44.48 -13.75 -9.92
N GLY A 68 44.07 -14.19 -11.12
CA GLY A 68 43.98 -13.36 -12.31
C GLY A 68 43.02 -12.18 -12.12
N GLU A 69 43.36 -11.09 -12.81
CA GLU A 69 42.54 -9.90 -13.10
C GLU A 69 41.87 -9.23 -11.88
N TRP A 70 42.71 -8.63 -11.03
CA TRP A 70 42.31 -7.66 -10.02
C TRP A 70 42.81 -6.27 -10.42
N SER A 71 41.98 -5.25 -10.21
CA SER A 71 42.29 -3.85 -10.43
C SER A 71 43.48 -3.38 -9.55
N GLN A 72 44.49 -2.80 -10.19
CA GLN A 72 45.86 -2.56 -9.66
C GLN A 72 45.97 -1.70 -8.38
N GLN A 73 44.94 -0.96 -7.94
CA GLN A 73 45.07 0.04 -6.87
C GLN A 73 44.79 -0.48 -5.44
N ARG A 74 43.81 -1.37 -5.24
CA ARG A 74 43.55 -1.94 -3.91
C ARG A 74 44.67 -2.84 -3.43
N GLU A 75 45.17 -3.69 -4.32
CA GLU A 75 46.21 -4.68 -4.02
C GLU A 75 47.55 -4.00 -3.69
N THR A 76 47.91 -2.93 -4.42
CA THR A 76 49.11 -2.14 -4.13
C THR A 76 49.06 -1.45 -2.77
N VAL A 77 47.91 -0.88 -2.38
CA VAL A 77 47.73 -0.25 -1.05
C VAL A 77 47.86 -1.28 0.08
N TRP A 78 47.30 -2.47 -0.08
CA TRP A 78 47.40 -3.53 0.93
C TRP A 78 48.83 -4.11 1.02
N LEU A 79 49.49 -4.34 -0.12
CA LEU A 79 50.88 -4.81 -0.15
C LEU A 79 51.84 -3.83 0.53
N GLN A 80 51.62 -2.51 0.36
CA GLN A 80 52.39 -1.49 1.06
C GLN A 80 52.17 -1.54 2.58
N GLU A 81 50.94 -1.80 3.04
CA GLU A 81 50.66 -1.96 4.48
C GLU A 81 51.38 -3.17 5.09
N ILE A 82 51.44 -4.30 4.36
CA ILE A 82 52.20 -5.49 4.79
C ILE A 82 53.70 -5.20 4.83
N LYS A 83 54.22 -4.46 3.83
CA LYS A 83 55.63 -4.04 3.79
C LYS A 83 56.02 -3.24 5.03
N ASP A 84 55.22 -2.23 5.39
CA ASP A 84 55.47 -1.41 6.59
C ASP A 84 55.52 -2.25 7.88
N ILE A 85 54.68 -3.30 7.98
CA ILE A 85 54.66 -4.22 9.12
C ILE A 85 55.92 -5.10 9.14
N CYS A 86 56.36 -5.59 7.97
CA CYS A 86 57.60 -6.35 7.83
C CYS A 86 58.83 -5.53 8.22
N ASP A 87 58.95 -4.29 7.71
CA ASP A 87 60.05 -3.38 8.04
C ASP A 87 60.10 -3.08 9.55
N HIS A 88 58.93 -2.85 10.17
CA HIS A 88 58.83 -2.63 11.61
C HIS A 88 59.26 -3.86 12.42
N THR A 89 58.84 -5.05 12.00
CA THR A 89 59.18 -6.32 12.66
C THR A 89 60.68 -6.59 12.61
N VAL A 90 61.30 -6.41 11.44
CA VAL A 90 62.76 -6.56 11.29
C VAL A 90 63.50 -5.58 12.19
N ALA A 91 63.10 -4.31 12.21
CA ALA A 91 63.72 -3.30 13.07
C ALA A 91 63.60 -3.62 14.58
N VAL A 92 62.45 -4.16 15.02
CA VAL A 92 62.25 -4.60 16.41
C VAL A 92 63.13 -5.80 16.73
N ALA A 93 63.17 -6.79 15.84
CA ALA A 93 63.96 -8.00 16.02
C ALA A 93 65.47 -7.68 16.06
N ASP A 94 65.98 -6.88 15.12
CA ASP A 94 67.38 -6.46 15.08
C ASP A 94 67.77 -5.69 16.34
N LYS A 95 66.94 -4.75 16.78
CA LYS A 95 67.19 -3.99 18.01
C LYS A 95 67.20 -4.87 19.26
N PHE A 96 66.41 -5.95 19.28
CA PHE A 96 66.41 -6.92 20.38
C PHE A 96 67.67 -7.79 20.35
N ILE A 97 68.01 -8.35 19.19
CA ILE A 97 69.21 -9.16 18.96
C ILE A 97 70.46 -8.35 19.35
N ASP A 98 70.63 -7.14 18.82
CA ASP A 98 71.75 -6.23 19.14
C ASP A 98 71.90 -5.97 20.63
N ARG A 99 70.79 -5.71 21.33
CA ARG A 99 70.82 -5.44 22.77
C ARG A 99 71.15 -6.68 23.58
N ARG A 100 70.74 -7.85 23.11
CA ARG A 100 71.00 -9.13 23.77
C ARG A 100 72.44 -9.57 23.58
N GLU A 101 72.98 -9.43 22.37
CA GLU A 101 74.38 -9.73 22.07
C GLU A 101 75.34 -8.78 22.81
N ARG A 102 75.00 -7.49 22.94
CA ARG A 102 75.79 -6.54 23.76
C ARG A 102 75.78 -6.83 25.26
N ARG A 103 74.80 -7.59 25.78
CA ARG A 103 74.66 -7.93 27.21
C ARG A 103 75.15 -9.34 27.57
N ARG A 104 75.46 -10.18 26.58
CA ARG A 104 76.06 -11.52 26.73
C ARG A 104 77.46 -11.50 27.37
N SER A 105 78.06 -10.32 27.61
CA SER A 105 79.32 -10.17 28.31
C SER A 105 79.15 -9.54 29.71
N PHE A 106 79.63 -10.29 30.72
CA PHE A 106 79.93 -9.90 32.11
C PHE A 106 78.79 -9.48 33.07
N TRP A 107 77.56 -9.20 32.61
CA TRP A 107 76.46 -8.73 33.50
C TRP A 107 75.28 -9.72 33.72
N GLU A 108 75.28 -10.90 33.08
CA GLU A 108 74.16 -11.86 33.14
C GLU A 108 73.99 -12.60 34.49
N VAL A 109 74.84 -12.36 35.49
CA VAL A 109 74.72 -13.00 36.82
C VAL A 109 74.07 -12.08 37.88
N LEU A 110 73.96 -10.76 37.65
CA LEU A 110 73.63 -9.81 38.73
C LEU A 110 72.27 -9.10 38.66
N ASN A 111 71.48 -9.20 37.57
CA ASN A 111 70.19 -8.50 37.54
C ASN A 111 69.08 -9.16 36.65
N PRO A 112 68.42 -10.24 37.13
CA PRO A 112 67.34 -10.92 36.40
C PRO A 112 66.13 -10.03 36.07
N TYR A 113 65.91 -8.94 36.84
CA TYR A 113 64.85 -7.97 36.54
C TYR A 113 65.07 -7.23 35.22
N SER A 114 66.32 -6.96 34.83
CA SER A 114 66.64 -6.23 33.61
C SER A 114 66.43 -7.05 32.32
N GLN A 115 66.51 -8.37 32.44
CA GLN A 115 66.28 -9.32 31.37
C GLN A 115 64.79 -9.56 31.17
N HIS A 116 64.06 -9.82 32.26
CA HIS A 116 62.60 -9.94 32.22
C HIS A 116 61.97 -8.65 31.67
N ALA A 117 62.48 -7.46 32.01
CA ALA A 117 62.01 -6.20 31.41
C ALA A 117 62.28 -6.07 29.90
N MET A 118 63.36 -6.65 29.38
CA MET A 118 63.64 -6.67 27.93
C MET A 118 62.74 -7.68 27.19
N GLU A 119 62.55 -8.87 27.74
CA GLU A 119 61.65 -9.90 27.20
C GLU A 119 60.19 -9.42 27.22
N MET A 120 59.74 -8.77 28.30
CA MET A 120 58.43 -8.13 28.38
C MET A 120 58.28 -6.94 27.42
N SER A 121 59.38 -6.22 27.12
CA SER A 121 59.36 -5.17 26.11
C SER A 121 59.25 -5.75 24.70
N LEU A 122 59.92 -6.88 24.42
CA LEU A 122 59.79 -7.59 23.16
C LEU A 122 58.38 -8.15 22.99
N MET A 123 57.83 -8.78 24.05
CA MET A 123 56.47 -9.31 24.09
C MET A 123 55.44 -8.24 23.70
N LYS A 124 55.52 -7.04 24.29
CA LYS A 124 54.61 -5.92 23.94
C LYS A 124 54.74 -5.45 22.50
N GLU A 125 55.95 -5.42 21.94
CA GLU A 125 56.15 -5.07 20.54
C GLU A 125 55.62 -6.19 19.62
N MET A 126 55.78 -7.46 20.00
CA MET A 126 55.27 -8.61 19.24
C MET A 126 53.75 -8.73 19.33
N GLU A 127 53.13 -8.42 20.47
CA GLU A 127 51.69 -8.26 20.59
C GLU A 127 51.17 -7.13 19.70
N LEU A 128 51.89 -6.01 19.62
CA LEU A 128 51.54 -4.89 18.75
C LEU A 128 51.64 -5.29 17.27
N ILE A 129 52.72 -5.96 16.87
CA ILE A 129 52.92 -6.48 15.50
C ILE A 129 51.83 -7.51 15.17
N SER A 130 51.54 -8.46 16.06
CA SER A 130 50.47 -9.44 15.91
C SER A 130 49.11 -8.78 15.73
N THR A 131 48.83 -7.73 16.49
CA THR A 131 47.59 -6.94 16.36
C THR A 131 47.54 -6.21 15.02
N GLN A 132 48.61 -5.51 14.62
CA GLN A 132 48.69 -4.82 13.33
C GLN A 132 48.52 -5.79 12.15
N PHE A 133 49.09 -6.99 12.28
CA PHE A 133 49.00 -8.07 11.31
C PHE A 133 47.58 -8.61 11.18
N GLY A 134 46.94 -8.97 12.31
CA GLY A 134 45.54 -9.42 12.33
C GLY A 134 44.59 -8.38 11.75
N ASP A 135 44.84 -7.10 12.06
CA ASP A 135 44.10 -5.96 11.53
C ASP A 135 44.25 -5.78 10.01
N ALA A 136 45.46 -5.95 9.47
CA ALA A 136 45.73 -5.84 8.03
C ALA A 136 45.08 -6.99 7.24
N VAL A 137 45.08 -8.21 7.80
CA VAL A 137 44.38 -9.38 7.22
C VAL A 137 42.86 -9.16 7.24
N TYR A 138 42.32 -8.67 8.36
CA TYR A 138 40.89 -8.36 8.48
C TYR A 138 40.44 -7.28 7.48
N ARG A 139 41.27 -6.25 7.25
CA ARG A 139 41.02 -5.23 6.22
C ARG A 139 41.02 -5.79 4.81
N ARG A 140 41.96 -6.67 4.45
CA ARG A 140 41.94 -7.36 3.13
C ARG A 140 40.65 -8.13 2.93
N TRP A 141 40.21 -8.88 3.95
CA TRP A 141 38.97 -9.64 3.89
C TRP A 141 37.74 -8.73 3.74
N THR A 142 37.74 -7.58 4.40
CA THR A 142 36.65 -6.61 4.36
C THR A 142 36.49 -5.93 3.00
N PHE A 143 37.58 -5.74 2.23
CA PHE A 143 37.57 -5.02 0.95
C PHE A 143 38.10 -5.82 -0.28
N GLY A 144 38.31 -7.15 -0.17
CA GLY A 144 38.71 -8.06 -1.27
C GLY A 144 37.78 -9.29 -1.45
N ASP A 145 38.09 -10.20 -2.38
CA ASP A 145 37.45 -11.54 -2.44
C ASP A 145 38.04 -12.43 -1.37
N GLY A 146 37.17 -13.06 -0.60
CA GLY A 146 37.55 -14.07 0.38
C GLY A 146 38.03 -15.35 -0.31
N GLY A 147 39.32 -15.44 -0.61
CA GLY A 147 40.00 -16.71 -0.77
C GLY A 147 40.01 -17.48 0.56
N LYS A 148 39.67 -18.77 0.51
CA LYS A 148 39.60 -19.71 1.64
C LYS A 148 40.73 -19.54 2.66
N ILE A 149 40.43 -18.95 3.82
CA ILE A 149 41.24 -19.13 5.03
C ILE A 149 40.32 -19.70 6.11
N VAL A 150 40.56 -20.96 6.49
CA VAL A 150 39.96 -21.56 7.69
C VAL A 150 40.78 -21.05 8.88
N MET A 151 40.42 -19.88 9.43
CA MET A 151 40.93 -19.40 10.71
C MET A 151 40.21 -20.11 11.86
N GLY A 152 40.42 -21.43 11.95
CA GLY A 152 39.85 -22.26 13.01
C GLY A 152 40.57 -22.07 14.35
N ASP A 153 41.91 -21.95 14.35
CA ASP A 153 42.66 -22.27 15.57
C ASP A 153 43.84 -21.32 15.92
N MET A 154 43.98 -20.11 15.35
CA MET A 154 45.20 -19.29 15.56
C MET A 154 45.06 -17.91 16.24
N LEU A 155 43.89 -17.45 16.68
CA LEU A 155 43.78 -16.15 17.37
C LEU A 155 42.93 -16.22 18.64
N GLY A 156 43.54 -16.75 19.69
CA GLY A 156 43.08 -16.66 21.07
C GLY A 156 43.40 -15.32 21.75
N SER A 157 43.05 -14.18 21.15
CA SER A 157 42.93 -12.93 21.93
C SER A 157 41.96 -11.96 21.25
N ARG A 158 40.75 -11.86 21.83
CA ARG A 158 39.83 -10.77 21.50
C ARG A 158 40.46 -9.46 21.99
N SER A 159 40.74 -8.52 21.10
CA SER A 159 40.92 -7.11 21.50
C SER A 159 39.65 -6.65 22.23
N LYS A 160 39.68 -6.58 23.56
CA LYS A 160 38.60 -5.99 24.35
C LYS A 160 38.52 -4.49 24.03
N PRO A 161 37.34 -3.92 23.76
CA PRO A 161 37.19 -2.47 23.73
C PRO A 161 37.47 -1.92 25.14
N LEU A 162 38.45 -1.03 25.27
CA LEU A 162 38.77 -0.34 26.52
C LEU A 162 37.59 0.55 26.94
N THR A 163 36.92 0.18 28.03
CA THR A 163 35.93 1.03 28.71
C THR A 163 36.64 2.10 29.53
N PHE A 164 36.39 3.38 29.24
CA PHE A 164 36.94 4.51 29.99
C PHE A 164 36.15 4.77 31.27
N THR A 165 36.77 4.60 32.44
CA THR A 165 36.38 5.26 33.71
C THR A 165 37.52 6.19 34.16
N CYS A 166 37.14 7.36 34.65
CA CYS A 166 37.88 8.63 34.79
C CYS A 166 39.40 8.60 35.18
N LEU A 167 40.19 9.38 34.40
CA LEU A 167 41.50 10.08 34.61
C LEU A 167 42.57 9.46 35.54
N PRO A 168 43.83 9.29 35.09
CA PRO A 168 44.70 10.42 34.72
C PRO A 168 45.25 10.31 33.29
N LEU A 169 44.80 11.20 32.41
CA LEU A 169 44.90 11.07 30.96
C LEU A 169 45.40 12.38 30.34
N PHE A 170 46.66 12.37 29.91
CA PHE A 170 47.07 13.26 28.82
C PHE A 170 48.00 12.52 27.85
N VAL A 171 49.00 11.79 28.38
CA VAL A 171 49.98 11.06 27.56
C VAL A 171 49.43 9.73 27.00
N PHE A 172 48.63 8.98 27.77
CA PHE A 172 47.99 7.74 27.29
C PHE A 172 46.83 7.97 26.31
N SER A 173 46.13 9.12 26.40
CA SER A 173 45.01 9.42 25.50
C SER A 173 45.46 9.77 24.09
N TRP A 174 46.66 10.35 23.94
CA TRP A 174 47.19 10.76 22.64
C TRP A 174 47.72 9.58 21.82
N ARG A 175 48.41 8.62 22.44
CA ARG A 175 48.84 7.38 21.75
C ARG A 175 47.64 6.57 21.22
N SER A 176 46.56 6.48 22.01
CA SER A 176 45.32 5.81 21.59
C SER A 176 44.59 6.59 20.48
N LEU A 177 44.61 7.92 20.53
CA LEU A 177 44.06 8.76 19.46
C LEU A 177 44.86 8.63 18.16
N ASP A 178 46.19 8.74 18.21
CA ASP A 178 47.06 8.59 17.04
C ASP A 178 46.90 7.19 16.41
N GLN A 179 46.76 6.14 17.23
CA GLN A 179 46.49 4.79 16.77
C GLN A 179 45.13 4.71 16.06
N ASN A 180 44.04 5.19 16.69
CA ASN A 180 42.71 5.16 16.07
C ASN A 180 42.63 6.03 14.82
N LEU A 181 43.35 7.15 14.79
CA LEU A 181 43.42 8.07 13.65
C LEU A 181 44.17 7.41 12.48
N ASN A 182 45.29 6.75 12.73
CA ASN A 182 46.02 5.98 11.72
C ASN A 182 45.19 4.79 11.20
N THR A 183 44.53 4.04 12.08
CA THR A 183 43.64 2.94 11.71
C THR A 183 42.48 3.44 10.84
N THR A 184 41.80 4.51 11.26
CA THR A 184 40.69 5.12 10.50
C THR A 184 41.16 5.62 9.13
N ARG A 185 42.35 6.22 9.05
CA ARG A 185 42.94 6.67 7.78
C ARG A 185 43.19 5.50 6.83
N ARG A 186 43.74 4.38 7.32
CA ARG A 186 43.98 3.16 6.53
C ARG A 186 42.69 2.56 5.98
N TYR A 187 41.64 2.46 6.81
CA TYR A 187 40.32 2.02 6.35
C TYR A 187 39.76 2.93 5.25
N LEU A 188 39.84 4.26 5.41
CA LEU A 188 39.35 5.19 4.39
C LEU A 188 40.14 5.10 3.07
N THR A 189 41.47 4.91 3.13
CA THR A 189 42.29 4.75 1.92
C THR A 189 41.92 3.50 1.15
N LEU A 190 41.77 2.35 1.82
CA LEU A 190 41.32 1.10 1.19
C LEU A 190 39.88 1.19 0.67
N MET A 191 38.98 1.84 1.41
CA MET A 191 37.60 2.10 0.95
C MET A 191 37.56 2.95 -0.33
N ARG A 192 38.42 3.97 -0.46
CA ARG A 192 38.49 4.79 -1.66
C ARG A 192 39.03 4.00 -2.86
N ALA A 193 40.10 3.24 -2.67
CA ALA A 193 40.61 2.35 -3.71
C ALA A 193 39.52 1.35 -4.16
N PHE A 194 38.75 0.82 -3.21
CA PHE A 194 37.62 -0.07 -3.48
C PHE A 194 36.51 0.57 -4.31
N LEU A 195 36.12 1.79 -3.98
CA LEU A 195 35.09 2.52 -4.72
C LEU A 195 35.57 2.92 -6.12
N SER A 196 36.83 3.33 -6.25
CA SER A 196 37.45 3.69 -7.53
C SER A 196 37.46 2.51 -8.50
N ASP A 197 37.79 1.31 -8.00
CA ASP A 197 37.82 0.10 -8.81
C ASP A 197 36.41 -0.35 -9.26
N ILE A 198 35.36 -0.07 -8.48
CA ILE A 198 33.96 -0.33 -8.89
C ILE A 198 33.51 0.69 -9.92
N ASP A 199 33.82 1.97 -9.71
CA ASP A 199 33.41 3.05 -10.60
C ASP A 199 34.12 2.97 -11.97
N SER A 200 35.26 2.27 -12.07
CA SER A 200 36.00 2.04 -13.32
C SER A 200 35.56 0.78 -14.10
N THR A 201 34.67 -0.05 -13.55
CA THR A 201 34.23 -1.30 -14.19
C THR A 201 32.89 -1.10 -14.93
N GLU A 202 32.91 -1.01 -16.26
CA GLU A 202 31.69 -0.93 -17.08
C GLU A 202 30.90 -2.26 -17.06
N GLY A 203 29.56 -2.19 -16.96
CA GLY A 203 28.67 -3.36 -17.08
C GLY A 203 28.28 -4.11 -15.79
N LEU A 204 28.59 -3.59 -14.59
CA LEU A 204 28.25 -4.22 -13.31
C LEU A 204 26.73 -4.21 -13.01
N ILE A 205 26.11 -5.41 -12.98
CA ILE A 205 24.72 -5.60 -12.55
C ILE A 205 24.71 -5.86 -11.03
N LEU A 206 24.29 -4.86 -10.25
CA LEU A 206 24.19 -4.93 -8.79
C LEU A 206 22.74 -5.17 -8.33
N ASN A 207 22.56 -5.98 -7.28
CA ASN A 207 21.27 -6.10 -6.58
C ASN A 207 21.03 -4.91 -5.64
N GLU A 208 19.81 -4.77 -5.09
CA GLU A 208 19.42 -3.58 -4.33
C GLU A 208 20.19 -3.46 -3.01
N ARG A 209 20.50 -4.58 -2.35
CA ARG A 209 21.35 -4.60 -1.14
C ARG A 209 22.77 -4.12 -1.42
N GLN A 210 23.36 -4.55 -2.54
CA GLN A 210 24.70 -4.14 -2.96
C GLN A 210 24.74 -2.64 -3.27
N LYS A 211 23.73 -2.10 -3.98
CA LYS A 211 23.63 -0.66 -4.28
C LYS A 211 23.52 0.18 -3.00
N GLU A 212 22.65 -0.21 -2.07
CA GLU A 212 22.43 0.55 -0.83
C GLU A 212 23.66 0.48 0.10
N TRP A 213 24.32 -0.68 0.18
CA TRP A 213 25.58 -0.80 0.93
C TRP A 213 26.70 0.08 0.35
N LEU A 214 26.87 0.11 -0.98
CA LEU A 214 27.82 1.01 -1.64
C LEU A 214 27.51 2.49 -1.40
N LYS A 215 26.22 2.85 -1.39
CA LYS A 215 25.78 4.21 -1.05
C LYS A 215 26.18 4.61 0.37
N GLN A 216 25.96 3.74 1.36
CA GLN A 216 26.41 3.97 2.74
C GLN A 216 27.94 4.10 2.83
N LEU A 217 28.67 3.26 2.09
CA LEU A 217 30.14 3.27 2.04
C LEU A 217 30.69 4.58 1.44
N ARG A 218 30.08 5.08 0.35
CA ARG A 218 30.41 6.39 -0.25
C ARG A 218 30.14 7.55 0.71
N VAL A 219 29.05 7.51 1.47
CA VAL A 219 28.72 8.54 2.47
C VAL A 219 29.78 8.58 3.57
N VAL A 220 30.18 7.43 4.11
CA VAL A 220 31.22 7.36 5.16
C VAL A 220 32.59 7.77 4.65
N ALA A 221 32.96 7.39 3.42
CA ALA A 221 34.20 7.84 2.80
C ALA A 221 34.27 9.37 2.67
N ARG A 222 33.17 10.03 2.24
CA ARG A 222 33.08 11.49 2.16
C ARG A 222 33.14 12.16 3.54
N LYS A 223 32.41 11.63 4.53
CA LYS A 223 32.46 12.10 5.93
C LYS A 223 33.89 12.04 6.46
N GLY A 224 34.58 10.93 6.22
CA GLY A 224 35.98 10.76 6.62
C GLY A 224 36.89 11.83 6.06
N ASN A 225 36.79 12.15 4.75
CA ASN A 225 37.58 13.23 4.14
C ASN A 225 37.37 14.56 4.86
N SER A 226 36.11 14.96 5.03
CA SER A 226 35.78 16.23 5.69
C SER A 226 36.29 16.33 7.13
N LEU A 227 36.32 15.20 7.86
CA LEU A 227 36.82 15.15 9.24
C LEU A 227 38.35 15.26 9.28
N PHE A 228 39.06 14.57 8.37
CA PHE A 228 40.52 14.66 8.27
C PHE A 228 41.00 16.03 7.77
N ASP A 229 40.24 16.71 6.90
CA ASP A 229 40.52 18.08 6.46
C ASP A 229 40.37 19.10 7.59
N ALA A 230 39.49 18.81 8.56
CA ALA A 230 39.26 19.65 9.75
C ALA A 230 40.22 19.36 10.92
N HIS A 231 41.28 18.56 10.73
CA HIS A 231 42.20 18.16 11.80
C HIS A 231 42.90 19.38 12.43
N PRO A 232 42.77 19.60 13.77
CA PRO A 232 43.46 20.70 14.43
C PRO A 232 44.98 20.51 14.42
N LYS A 233 45.71 21.46 13.82
CA LYS A 233 47.19 21.43 13.70
C LYS A 233 47.94 21.96 14.93
N ASP A 234 47.26 22.67 15.84
CA ASP A 234 47.86 23.33 17.02
C ASP A 234 47.79 22.50 18.30
N ARG A 235 48.91 22.44 19.07
CA ARG A 235 49.12 21.55 20.23
C ARG A 235 49.13 22.26 21.60
N GLY A 236 48.48 23.42 21.72
CA GLY A 236 48.41 24.17 22.99
C GLY A 236 47.33 23.67 23.96
N PHE A 237 47.55 23.79 25.28
CA PHE A 237 46.60 23.38 26.33
C PHE A 237 45.20 24.02 26.19
N HIS A 238 45.09 25.22 25.61
CA HIS A 238 43.82 25.91 25.36
C HIS A 238 42.95 25.27 24.26
N PHE A 239 43.49 24.34 23.45
CA PHE A 239 42.76 23.63 22.40
C PHE A 239 42.26 22.24 22.81
N LEU A 240 42.48 21.86 24.07
CA LEU A 240 42.11 20.55 24.62
C LEU A 240 40.63 20.15 24.38
N PRO A 241 39.63 21.03 24.50
CA PRO A 241 38.24 20.67 24.21
C PRO A 241 38.00 20.33 22.72
N LYS A 242 38.69 21.02 21.80
CA LYS A 242 38.60 20.74 20.35
C LYS A 242 39.29 19.42 20.01
N ILE A 243 40.42 19.13 20.64
CA ILE A 243 41.14 17.85 20.52
C ILE A 243 40.29 16.68 21.04
N ILE A 244 39.69 16.79 22.22
CA ILE A 244 38.85 15.73 22.80
C ILE A 244 37.62 15.48 21.93
N ARG A 245 37.04 16.53 21.35
CA ARG A 245 35.92 16.43 20.41
C ARG A 245 36.34 15.74 19.11
N PHE A 246 37.45 16.15 18.52
CA PHE A 246 38.03 15.51 17.34
C PHE A 246 38.32 14.02 17.58
N ALA A 247 38.86 13.66 18.75
CA ALA A 247 39.08 12.27 19.14
C ALA A 247 37.79 11.44 19.22
N ARG A 248 36.71 12.02 19.77
CA ARG A 248 35.40 11.36 19.80
C ARG A 248 34.81 11.18 18.40
N ASP A 249 35.00 12.17 17.52
CA ASP A 249 34.49 12.11 16.15
C ASP A 249 35.26 11.07 15.31
N ILE A 250 36.58 10.95 15.51
CA ILE A 250 37.41 9.89 14.90
C ILE A 250 36.98 8.50 15.39
N ASN A 251 36.78 8.31 16.70
CA ASN A 251 36.31 7.02 17.23
C ASN A 251 34.91 6.66 16.72
N PHE A 252 34.02 7.64 16.59
CA PHE A 252 32.70 7.40 16.02
C PHE A 252 32.79 7.00 14.56
N LEU A 253 33.60 7.71 13.76
CA LEU A 253 33.80 7.37 12.36
C LEU A 253 34.39 5.95 12.20
N LEU A 254 35.34 5.58 13.06
CA LEU A 254 35.90 4.23 13.10
C LEU A 254 34.82 3.19 13.42
N ASN A 255 33.96 3.45 14.39
CA ASN A 255 32.83 2.57 14.71
C ASN A 255 31.82 2.46 13.56
N GLU A 256 31.50 3.58 12.88
CA GLU A 256 30.61 3.60 11.72
C GLU A 256 31.20 2.77 10.56
N ILE A 257 32.52 2.90 10.31
CA ILE A 257 33.29 2.09 9.36
C ILE A 257 33.22 0.60 9.69
N LEU A 258 33.47 0.23 10.95
CA LEU A 258 33.44 -1.16 11.40
C LEU A 258 32.01 -1.73 11.33
N HIS A 259 30.98 -0.92 11.65
CA HIS A 259 29.58 -1.31 11.52
C HIS A 259 29.17 -1.56 10.06
N ILE A 260 29.52 -0.68 9.13
CA ILE A 260 29.26 -0.87 7.69
C ILE A 260 29.96 -2.11 7.15
N SER A 261 31.20 -2.34 7.61
CA SER A 261 31.97 -3.55 7.29
C SER A 261 31.27 -4.81 7.81
N HIS A 262 30.74 -4.76 9.03
CA HIS A 262 30.01 -5.88 9.64
C HIS A 262 28.67 -6.16 8.93
N ARG A 263 27.96 -5.12 8.48
CA ARG A 263 26.69 -5.23 7.72
C ARG A 263 26.84 -6.05 6.44
N ARG A 264 27.99 -5.95 5.75
CA ARG A 264 28.30 -6.77 4.57
C ARG A 264 28.02 -8.25 4.83
N ASN A 265 28.45 -8.74 5.99
CA ASN A 265 28.27 -10.14 6.40
C ASN A 265 26.85 -10.44 6.89
N ILE A 266 26.21 -9.51 7.60
CA ILE A 266 24.85 -9.70 8.11
C ILE A 266 23.85 -9.88 6.97
N TYR A 267 24.01 -9.12 5.87
CA TYR A 267 23.08 -9.11 4.75
C TYR A 267 23.52 -10.00 3.56
N GLY A 268 24.62 -10.76 3.71
CA GLY A 268 25.11 -11.69 2.69
C GLY A 268 25.59 -11.03 1.40
N ILE A 269 26.30 -9.90 1.52
CA ILE A 269 26.81 -9.13 0.39
C ILE A 269 28.16 -9.73 -0.07
N GLU A 270 28.10 -10.79 -0.88
CA GLU A 270 29.27 -11.48 -1.48
C GLU A 270 29.51 -11.09 -2.96
N SER A 271 30.78 -11.19 -3.37
CA SER A 271 31.42 -10.90 -4.69
C SER A 271 30.68 -9.96 -5.66
N ILE A 272 31.15 -8.71 -5.78
CA ILE A 272 30.81 -7.81 -6.88
C ILE A 272 31.72 -8.18 -8.07
N GLN A 273 31.36 -9.19 -8.86
CA GLN A 273 32.10 -9.56 -10.08
C GLN A 273 31.53 -8.86 -11.31
N GLY A 274 32.41 -8.28 -12.13
CA GLY A 274 32.07 -7.86 -13.49
C GLY A 274 31.85 -9.09 -14.37
N ARG A 275 30.74 -9.16 -15.11
CA ARG A 275 30.59 -10.12 -16.21
C ARG A 275 31.43 -9.61 -17.38
N ALA A 276 32.52 -10.30 -17.72
CA ALA A 276 33.01 -10.28 -19.08
C ALA A 276 32.08 -11.15 -19.92
N GLU A 277 31.34 -10.54 -20.84
CA GLU A 277 30.59 -11.26 -21.87
C GLU A 277 31.57 -11.90 -22.85
N GLU A 278 31.53 -13.22 -23.00
CA GLU A 278 32.05 -13.90 -24.17
C GLU A 278 31.14 -13.53 -25.36
N LEU A 279 31.55 -12.53 -26.13
CA LEU A 279 31.05 -12.25 -27.47
C LEU A 279 32.18 -12.52 -28.48
N GLU A 280 32.18 -13.72 -29.06
CA GLU A 280 32.86 -13.96 -30.33
C GLU A 280 31.93 -13.59 -31.50
N SER A 281 32.54 -12.88 -32.46
CA SER A 281 32.20 -12.72 -33.88
C SER A 281 31.14 -11.67 -34.28
N GLY A 282 31.60 -10.65 -35.02
CA GLY A 282 30.70 -9.83 -35.86
C GLY A 282 31.11 -8.39 -36.17
N ASP A 283 32.35 -8.19 -36.63
CA ASP A 283 32.90 -7.11 -37.48
C ASP A 283 32.07 -5.84 -37.82
N GLY A 284 32.68 -4.64 -37.67
CA GLY A 284 32.04 -3.37 -38.10
C GLY A 284 32.70 -2.04 -37.66
N ASN A 285 33.98 -1.87 -37.97
CA ASN A 285 34.86 -0.69 -37.97
C ASN A 285 34.35 0.78 -37.77
N LEU A 286 35.24 1.54 -37.08
CA LEU A 286 35.70 2.94 -37.27
C LEU A 286 35.06 4.14 -36.51
N SER A 287 35.80 4.58 -35.49
CA SER A 287 36.61 5.83 -35.47
C SER A 287 36.10 7.11 -34.76
N GLU A 288 37.07 7.75 -34.08
CA GLU A 288 37.20 9.19 -33.74
C GLU A 288 36.37 9.78 -32.58
N ILE A 289 36.81 10.73 -31.74
CA ILE A 289 38.09 11.29 -31.27
C ILE A 289 37.72 12.46 -30.30
N ILE A 290 38.49 12.67 -29.21
CA ILE A 290 38.82 13.97 -28.58
C ILE A 290 37.89 14.69 -27.55
N VAL A 291 38.40 14.72 -26.30
CA VAL A 291 38.77 15.88 -25.42
C VAL A 291 37.74 16.65 -24.56
N HIS A 292 38.15 16.79 -23.28
CA HIS A 292 37.67 17.67 -22.19
C HIS A 292 37.50 19.17 -22.54
N PRO A 293 36.69 19.90 -21.74
CA PRO A 293 37.21 21.09 -21.04
C PRO A 293 36.69 21.18 -19.57
N ARG A 294 37.53 21.43 -18.55
CA ARG A 294 38.15 22.71 -18.07
C ARG A 294 37.18 23.74 -17.48
N ASP A 295 37.45 24.05 -16.20
CA ASP A 295 36.85 25.06 -15.32
C ASP A 295 37.07 26.54 -15.75
N ASN A 296 36.29 27.41 -15.08
CA ASN A 296 36.44 28.87 -14.82
C ASN A 296 35.70 29.84 -15.77
N ASN A 297 34.72 30.63 -15.28
CA ASN A 297 34.97 31.84 -14.45
C ASN A 297 33.68 32.55 -13.95
N TYR A 298 33.90 33.30 -12.87
CA TYR A 298 33.05 34.11 -11.96
C TYR A 298 32.12 35.19 -12.55
N GLY A 299 31.05 35.55 -11.81
CA GLY A 299 30.50 36.92 -11.78
C GLY A 299 29.02 37.17 -11.38
N THR A 300 28.80 37.44 -10.08
CA THR A 300 27.82 38.38 -9.44
C THR A 300 26.28 38.21 -9.50
N GLU A 301 25.73 37.95 -8.30
CA GLU A 301 24.54 38.51 -7.60
C GLU A 301 23.11 38.42 -8.19
N GLU A 302 22.24 37.61 -7.55
CA GLU A 302 21.13 38.07 -6.67
C GLU A 302 20.32 36.89 -6.05
N ASN A 303 19.70 37.16 -4.89
CA ASN A 303 19.13 36.24 -3.90
C ASN A 303 17.87 35.43 -4.31
N SER A 304 17.76 34.15 -3.86
CA SER A 304 16.76 33.71 -2.85
C SER A 304 16.74 32.19 -2.60
N HIS A 305 17.14 31.79 -1.39
CA HIS A 305 16.64 30.70 -0.53
C HIS A 305 16.50 29.24 -1.03
N ALA A 306 17.57 28.47 -0.83
CA ALA A 306 17.52 27.07 -0.38
C ALA A 306 18.48 26.91 0.83
N PRO A 307 18.15 26.16 1.91
CA PRO A 307 18.99 26.13 3.09
C PRO A 307 20.26 25.28 2.86
N PRO A 308 21.44 25.77 3.31
CA PRO A 308 22.71 25.05 3.22
C PRO A 308 22.87 24.13 4.44
N ASN A 309 22.90 22.81 4.26
CA ASN A 309 23.27 21.92 5.35
C ASN A 309 24.78 21.70 5.38
N SER A 310 25.43 22.57 6.14
CA SER A 310 26.74 22.32 6.75
C SER A 310 26.71 21.00 7.54
N PHE A 311 27.35 19.95 7.05
CA PHE A 311 27.67 18.78 7.86
C PHE A 311 28.80 19.12 8.82
N SER A 312 28.47 19.83 9.91
CA SER A 312 29.38 19.97 11.04
C SER A 312 29.06 18.84 12.02
N TYR A 313 30.00 17.92 12.25
CA TYR A 313 29.98 16.90 13.33
C TYR A 313 29.84 17.50 14.74
N GLN A 314 29.78 18.81 14.79
CA GLN A 314 30.12 19.65 15.90
C GLN A 314 28.99 19.70 16.95
N ASN A 315 27.73 19.42 16.62
CA ASN A 315 26.63 19.54 17.59
C ASN A 315 25.76 18.29 17.79
N MET A 316 26.11 17.11 17.25
CA MET A 316 25.27 15.91 17.44
C MET A 316 25.47 15.24 18.81
N THR A 317 24.36 15.00 19.52
CA THR A 317 24.30 14.20 20.75
C THR A 317 24.54 12.71 20.47
N GLU A 318 24.97 11.94 21.48
CA GLU A 318 25.21 10.49 21.37
C GLU A 318 23.97 9.71 20.88
N LEU A 319 22.77 10.19 21.24
CA LEU A 319 21.51 9.59 20.84
C LEU A 319 21.18 9.81 19.34
N GLU A 320 21.52 10.98 18.78
CA GLU A 320 21.36 11.26 17.35
C GLU A 320 22.24 10.34 16.51
N ARG A 321 23.46 10.10 16.99
CA ARG A 321 24.42 9.20 16.36
C ARG A 321 23.89 7.76 16.32
N GLU A 322 23.34 7.27 17.43
CA GLU A 322 22.76 5.92 17.50
C GLU A 322 21.50 5.75 16.63
N LEU A 323 20.66 6.80 16.55
CA LEU A 323 19.48 6.79 15.68
C LEU A 323 19.87 6.76 14.19
N GLU A 324 20.91 7.48 13.80
CA GLU A 324 21.37 7.48 12.41
C GLU A 324 21.97 6.13 12.00
N LEU A 325 22.69 5.47 12.92
CA LEU A 325 23.18 4.11 12.69
C LEU A 325 22.02 3.12 12.47
N ILE A 326 20.97 3.18 13.29
CA ILE A 326 19.80 2.31 13.15
C ILE A 326 18.97 2.64 11.90
N ARG A 327 18.89 3.90 11.49
CA ARG A 327 18.28 4.30 10.21
C ARG A 327 19.00 3.66 9.03
N GLY A 328 20.33 3.57 9.09
CA GLY A 328 21.13 2.85 8.09
C GLY A 328 20.90 1.32 8.07
N GLU A 329 20.65 0.69 9.22
CA GLU A 329 20.23 -0.74 9.24
C GLU A 329 18.91 -0.93 8.51
N LYS A 330 17.93 -0.06 8.78
CA LYS A 330 16.61 -0.11 8.17
C LYS A 330 16.69 -0.03 6.64
N GLN A 331 17.53 0.85 6.09
CA GLN A 331 17.69 1.00 4.64
C GLN A 331 18.17 -0.30 3.97
N LEU A 332 19.09 -1.03 4.61
CA LEU A 332 19.56 -2.33 4.10
C LEU A 332 18.52 -3.44 4.25
N MET A 333 17.73 -3.42 5.33
CA MET A 333 16.58 -4.32 5.47
C MET A 333 15.53 -4.07 4.39
N GLU A 334 15.23 -2.81 4.07
CA GLU A 334 14.31 -2.47 2.99
C GLU A 334 14.85 -2.90 1.62
N ALA A 335 16.16 -2.76 1.39
CA ALA A 335 16.80 -3.28 0.18
C ALA A 335 16.74 -4.82 0.10
N LEU A 336 16.94 -5.53 1.22
CA LEU A 336 16.74 -6.98 1.33
C LEU A 336 15.31 -7.39 0.94
N PHE A 337 14.29 -6.65 1.38
CA PHE A 337 12.90 -6.95 1.07
C PHE A 337 12.54 -6.65 -0.39
N ARG A 338 13.24 -5.71 -1.06
CA ARG A 338 13.09 -5.49 -2.49
C ARG A 338 13.68 -6.65 -3.29
N ASP A 339 14.90 -7.09 -2.94
CA ASP A 339 15.50 -8.28 -3.55
C ASP A 339 14.61 -9.54 -3.38
N GLU A 340 13.97 -9.72 -2.21
CA GLU A 340 13.01 -10.80 -1.96
C GLU A 340 11.79 -10.75 -2.90
N GLN A 341 11.27 -9.55 -3.16
CA GLN A 341 10.12 -9.33 -4.04
C GLN A 341 10.47 -9.62 -5.50
N ASP A 342 11.66 -9.25 -5.94
CA ASP A 342 12.14 -9.46 -7.31
C ASP A 342 12.42 -10.95 -7.60
N ILE A 343 12.92 -11.71 -6.62
CA ILE A 343 13.18 -13.15 -6.76
C ILE A 343 11.88 -13.97 -6.71
N GLY A 344 10.85 -13.47 -6.02
CA GLY A 344 9.57 -14.12 -5.80
C GLY A 344 9.59 -15.03 -4.58
N SER A 345 8.72 -14.76 -3.60
CA SER A 345 8.71 -15.45 -2.30
C SER A 345 8.57 -16.97 -2.36
N GLU A 346 8.06 -17.55 -3.45
CA GLU A 346 7.92 -18.99 -3.62
C GLU A 346 9.26 -19.72 -3.84
N LYS A 347 10.31 -19.02 -4.31
CA LYS A 347 11.64 -19.60 -4.56
C LYS A 347 12.53 -19.68 -3.31
N LEU A 348 12.16 -19.02 -2.21
CA LEU A 348 12.90 -19.06 -0.96
C LEU A 348 12.52 -20.30 -0.14
N ASP A 349 13.54 -21.01 0.37
CA ASP A 349 13.34 -22.10 1.30
C ASP A 349 12.75 -21.60 2.63
N LYS A 350 12.18 -22.53 3.40
CA LYS A 350 11.46 -22.21 4.64
C LYS A 350 12.35 -21.54 5.69
N ARG A 351 13.66 -21.84 5.74
CA ARG A 351 14.59 -21.26 6.71
C ARG A 351 14.97 -19.82 6.31
N SER A 352 15.21 -19.58 5.03
CA SER A 352 15.45 -18.24 4.49
C SER A 352 14.23 -17.32 4.70
N LYS A 353 13.01 -17.84 4.57
CA LYS A 353 11.77 -17.09 4.90
C LYS A 353 11.71 -16.65 6.35
N VAL A 354 12.00 -17.56 7.29
CA VAL A 354 12.00 -17.26 8.72
C VAL A 354 13.03 -16.18 9.05
N TRP A 355 14.21 -16.22 8.43
CA TRP A 355 15.24 -15.20 8.62
C TRP A 355 14.81 -13.82 8.07
N VAL A 356 14.22 -13.77 6.88
CA VAL A 356 13.68 -12.52 6.30
C VAL A 356 12.55 -11.95 7.16
N ASP A 357 11.68 -12.80 7.71
CA ASP A 357 10.61 -12.37 8.62
C ASP A 357 11.18 -11.79 9.93
N GLN A 358 12.23 -12.40 10.50
CA GLN A 358 12.95 -11.85 11.67
C GLN A 358 13.55 -10.47 11.39
N MET A 359 14.14 -10.27 10.20
CA MET A 359 14.64 -8.96 9.78
C MET A 359 13.52 -7.94 9.59
N ARG A 360 12.35 -8.37 9.09
CA ARG A 360 11.16 -7.52 8.92
C ARG A 360 10.54 -7.10 10.24
N ASP A 361 10.66 -7.92 11.28
CA ASP A 361 10.27 -7.58 12.64
C ASP A 361 11.20 -6.52 13.24
N ALA A 362 12.52 -6.69 13.10
CA ALA A 362 13.50 -5.69 13.54
C ALA A 362 13.28 -4.34 12.84
N ALA A 363 13.03 -4.32 11.54
CA ALA A 363 12.74 -3.09 10.78
C ALA A 363 11.50 -2.32 11.32
N ARG A 364 10.46 -3.05 11.74
CA ARG A 364 9.24 -2.44 12.31
C ARG A 364 9.45 -1.85 13.70
N GLU A 365 10.31 -2.47 14.51
CA GLU A 365 10.70 -1.91 15.81
C GLU A 365 11.54 -0.63 15.62
N ILE A 366 12.43 -0.62 14.62
CA ILE A 366 13.16 0.58 14.22
C ILE A 366 12.21 1.70 13.81
N ASP A 367 11.17 1.41 13.01
CA ASP A 367 10.15 2.41 12.64
C ASP A 367 9.41 2.98 13.84
N GLY A 368 9.12 2.15 14.84
CA GLY A 368 8.53 2.59 16.10
C GLY A 368 9.43 3.60 16.81
N VAL A 369 10.72 3.29 16.95
CA VAL A 369 11.71 4.15 17.60
C VAL A 369 11.93 5.45 16.81
N ILE A 370 12.06 5.39 15.48
CA ILE A 370 12.25 6.59 14.64
C ILE A 370 11.01 7.48 14.69
N ALA A 371 9.79 6.92 14.63
CA ALA A 371 8.56 7.70 14.67
C ALA A 371 8.27 8.31 16.06
N GLU A 372 8.72 7.66 17.13
CA GLU A 372 8.54 8.12 18.50
C GLU A 372 9.54 9.22 18.88
N TYR A 373 10.81 9.08 18.48
CA TYR A 373 11.90 9.94 18.96
C TYR A 373 12.50 10.84 17.89
N GLY A 374 12.44 10.48 16.59
CA GLY A 374 13.05 11.25 15.50
C GLY A 374 12.76 12.76 15.49
N PRO A 375 11.52 13.23 15.75
CA PRO A 375 11.21 14.67 15.77
C PRO A 375 11.65 15.40 17.05
N THR A 376 11.90 14.70 18.16
CA THR A 376 12.08 15.28 19.50
C THR A 376 13.47 15.12 20.07
N VAL A 377 14.38 14.43 19.39
CA VAL A 377 15.72 14.08 19.89
C VAL A 377 16.53 15.29 20.40
N ASN A 378 16.41 16.45 19.75
CA ASN A 378 17.06 17.69 20.18
C ASN A 378 16.50 18.26 21.51
N ASN A 379 15.29 17.88 21.92
CA ASN A 379 14.56 18.41 23.07
C ASN A 379 14.46 17.43 24.25
N ILE A 380 15.06 16.24 24.16
CA ILE A 380 15.02 15.25 25.25
C ILE A 380 16.02 15.68 26.34
N LEU A 381 15.54 16.41 27.35
CA LEU A 381 16.34 16.87 28.51
C LEU A 381 16.41 15.83 29.64
N GLU A 382 15.49 14.87 29.72
CA GLU A 382 15.45 13.85 30.79
C GLU A 382 16.45 12.70 30.54
N TYR A 383 17.41 12.54 31.46
CA TYR A 383 18.43 11.48 31.45
C TYR A 383 17.83 10.06 31.40
N GLN A 384 16.72 9.84 32.12
CA GLN A 384 16.03 8.54 32.17
C GLN A 384 15.41 8.16 30.81
N ALA A 385 14.88 9.12 30.07
CA ALA A 385 14.32 8.89 28.75
C ALA A 385 15.43 8.50 27.74
N ARG A 386 16.60 9.14 27.81
CA ARG A 386 17.76 8.79 26.98
C ARG A 386 18.24 7.35 27.22
N LEU A 387 18.33 6.93 28.49
CA LEU A 387 18.74 5.56 28.84
C LEU A 387 17.75 4.50 28.32
N ASN A 388 16.44 4.77 28.41
CA ASN A 388 15.42 3.86 27.90
C ASN A 388 15.45 3.72 26.37
N ILE A 389 15.73 4.82 25.65
CA ILE A 389 15.87 4.78 24.18
C ILE A 389 17.11 3.97 23.80
N LEU A 390 18.25 4.21 24.47
CA LEU A 390 19.48 3.48 24.21
C LEU A 390 19.34 1.98 24.51
N ASP A 391 18.64 1.61 25.59
CA ASP A 391 18.30 0.22 25.90
C ASP A 391 17.42 -0.42 24.82
N THR A 392 16.44 0.32 24.29
CA THR A 392 15.58 -0.15 23.19
C THR A 392 16.37 -0.36 21.91
N ILE A 393 17.25 0.59 21.56
CA ILE A 393 18.19 0.51 20.43
C ILE A 393 19.11 -0.71 20.55
N ASN A 394 19.65 -0.97 21.75
CA ASN A 394 20.50 -2.13 22.00
C ASN A 394 19.74 -3.46 21.92
N LYS A 395 18.49 -3.52 22.39
CA LYS A 395 17.63 -4.70 22.22
C LYS A 395 17.38 -5.04 20.75
N ILE A 396 17.11 -4.02 19.92
CA ILE A 396 16.96 -4.21 18.46
C ILE A 396 18.28 -4.72 17.86
N ARG A 397 19.42 -4.14 18.25
CA ARG A 397 20.74 -4.57 17.78
C ARG A 397 21.03 -6.04 18.14
N HIS A 398 20.69 -6.47 19.35
CA HIS A 398 20.81 -7.87 19.76
C HIS A 398 19.94 -8.80 18.91
N LYS A 399 18.69 -8.42 18.61
CA LYS A 399 17.82 -9.21 17.72
C LYS A 399 18.40 -9.36 16.31
N ILE A 400 18.96 -8.29 15.74
CA ILE A 400 19.62 -8.34 14.43
C ILE A 400 20.82 -9.30 14.47
N GLN A 401 21.63 -9.22 15.53
CA GLN A 401 22.78 -10.11 15.73
C GLN A 401 22.36 -11.57 15.93
N ASP A 402 21.30 -11.84 16.68
CA ASP A 402 20.81 -13.20 16.90
C ASP A 402 20.22 -13.79 15.62
N ALA A 403 19.45 -13.01 14.84
CA ALA A 403 19.01 -13.41 13.50
C ALA A 403 20.19 -13.70 12.58
N SER A 404 21.29 -12.94 12.68
CA SER A 404 22.54 -13.20 11.94
C SER A 404 23.27 -14.46 12.43
N ARG A 405 23.31 -14.74 13.74
CA ARG A 405 23.93 -15.98 14.26
C ARG A 405 23.13 -17.22 13.84
N SER A 406 21.81 -17.13 13.81
CA SER A 406 20.93 -18.18 13.31
C SER A 406 21.27 -18.55 11.85
N ILE A 407 21.60 -17.59 10.98
CA ILE A 407 21.97 -17.88 9.58
C ILE A 407 23.23 -18.76 9.47
N LYS A 408 24.22 -18.53 10.34
CA LYS A 408 25.50 -19.28 10.39
C LYS A 408 25.32 -20.65 11.05
N ALA A 409 24.55 -20.73 12.13
CA ALA A 409 24.29 -21.98 12.86
C ALA A 409 23.48 -23.00 12.05
N TYR A 410 22.61 -22.54 11.13
CA TYR A 410 21.79 -23.41 10.28
C TYR A 410 22.40 -23.75 8.91
N GLY A 411 23.64 -23.32 8.65
CA GLY A 411 24.41 -23.72 7.47
C GLY A 411 23.90 -23.18 6.12
N LEU A 412 23.16 -22.07 6.10
CA LEU A 412 22.56 -21.52 4.88
C LEU A 412 23.58 -20.90 3.89
N LEU A 413 24.86 -20.83 4.27
CA LEU A 413 25.97 -20.45 3.38
C LEU A 413 26.74 -21.67 2.81
N GLN A 414 26.28 -22.90 3.03
CA GLN A 414 26.88 -24.09 2.42
C GLN A 414 26.00 -24.73 1.33
N ARG A 415 26.56 -24.67 0.11
CA ARG A 415 26.39 -25.52 -1.09
C ARG A 415 25.41 -25.12 -2.19
N GLN A 416 26.02 -24.81 -3.34
CA GLN A 416 25.56 -25.12 -4.69
C GLN A 416 25.29 -26.63 -4.91
N SER A 417 24.43 -26.90 -5.90
CA SER A 417 24.26 -28.15 -6.67
C SER A 417 23.57 -29.35 -5.98
N ARG A 418 22.31 -29.63 -6.33
CA ARG A 418 21.90 -30.82 -7.12
C ARG A 418 20.39 -30.87 -7.42
N THR A 419 20.11 -31.47 -8.56
CA THR A 419 18.86 -31.87 -9.21
C THR A 419 17.98 -32.83 -8.38
N GLU A 420 16.67 -32.82 -8.70
CA GLU A 420 15.63 -33.84 -8.51
C GLU A 420 15.22 -34.29 -7.08
N LEU A 421 13.94 -34.08 -6.75
CA LEU A 421 12.94 -35.10 -6.34
C LEU A 421 11.77 -34.44 -5.57
N LEU A 422 10.55 -34.55 -6.11
CA LEU A 422 9.37 -35.02 -5.35
C LEU A 422 8.16 -35.18 -6.28
N TRP A 423 8.03 -36.40 -6.78
CA TRP A 423 6.77 -37.00 -7.20
C TRP A 423 5.86 -37.25 -5.98
N THR A 424 4.55 -37.27 -6.24
CA THR A 424 3.44 -37.80 -5.40
C THR A 424 2.70 -36.79 -4.52
N ILE A 425 1.50 -36.37 -4.96
CA ILE A 425 0.19 -36.90 -4.49
C ILE A 425 -0.88 -36.53 -5.53
N GLN A 426 -1.31 -37.53 -6.31
CA GLN A 426 -2.66 -37.64 -6.85
C GLN A 426 -3.59 -38.13 -5.74
N ILE A 427 -4.84 -37.66 -5.72
CA ILE A 427 -6.09 -38.44 -5.54
C ILE A 427 -7.27 -37.45 -5.43
N LEU A 428 -8.01 -37.25 -6.53
CA LEU A 428 -9.44 -37.63 -6.70
C LEU A 428 -10.05 -37.06 -8.01
N ARG A 429 -10.53 -38.03 -8.80
CA ARG A 429 -11.43 -38.08 -9.98
C ARG A 429 -11.88 -36.81 -10.73
N PRO A 430 -11.92 -36.87 -12.08
CA PRO A 430 -12.60 -35.90 -12.93
C PRO A 430 -14.11 -36.16 -12.98
N GLU A 431 -14.92 -35.23 -12.47
CA GLU A 431 -16.33 -35.12 -12.88
C GLU A 431 -16.45 -34.12 -14.02
N THR A 432 -16.32 -34.60 -15.26
CA THR A 432 -16.87 -33.90 -16.42
C THR A 432 -18.37 -34.16 -16.49
N GLN A 433 -19.18 -33.44 -15.70
CA GLN A 433 -20.59 -33.26 -16.02
C GLN A 433 -20.72 -32.06 -16.98
N LYS A 434 -20.82 -32.36 -18.27
CA LYS A 434 -21.31 -31.41 -19.28
C LYS A 434 -22.78 -31.09 -18.99
N PHE A 435 -23.06 -30.04 -18.22
CA PHE A 435 -24.39 -29.46 -18.18
C PHE A 435 -24.61 -28.61 -19.45
N HIS A 436 -25.39 -29.14 -20.39
CA HIS A 436 -26.02 -28.33 -21.43
C HIS A 436 -27.07 -27.42 -20.79
N VAL A 437 -26.69 -26.18 -20.48
CA VAL A 437 -27.65 -25.13 -20.16
C VAL A 437 -28.22 -24.61 -21.49
N LYS A 438 -29.49 -24.88 -21.78
CA LYS A 438 -30.25 -24.11 -22.79
C LYS A 438 -30.20 -22.63 -22.40
N GLU A 439 -29.49 -21.82 -23.17
CA GLU A 439 -29.15 -20.42 -22.86
C GLU A 439 -30.37 -19.50 -23.03
N GLN A 440 -30.83 -18.95 -21.91
CA GLN A 440 -31.71 -17.77 -21.84
C GLN A 440 -30.84 -16.55 -21.48
N ARG A 441 -31.24 -15.34 -21.94
CA ARG A 441 -30.53 -14.05 -21.79
C ARG A 441 -29.73 -13.92 -20.48
N ILE A 442 -28.41 -13.76 -20.63
CA ILE A 442 -27.44 -13.61 -19.54
C ILE A 442 -27.69 -12.28 -18.82
N VAL A 443 -27.67 -12.28 -17.49
CA VAL A 443 -27.98 -11.11 -16.65
C VAL A 443 -26.67 -10.43 -16.23
N GLY A 444 -26.62 -9.10 -16.30
CA GLY A 444 -25.55 -8.31 -15.68
C GLY A 444 -24.27 -8.11 -16.51
N PHE A 445 -24.22 -8.60 -17.77
CA PHE A 445 -23.03 -8.51 -18.64
C PHE A 445 -23.12 -7.48 -19.77
N ASP A 446 -24.21 -6.70 -19.85
CA ASP A 446 -24.44 -5.81 -20.98
C ASP A 446 -23.37 -4.72 -21.11
N GLU A 447 -22.90 -4.15 -19.99
CA GLU A 447 -21.86 -3.13 -19.99
C GLU A 447 -20.47 -3.71 -20.24
N ASP A 448 -20.15 -4.84 -19.61
CA ASP A 448 -18.88 -5.55 -19.82
C ASP A 448 -18.75 -5.97 -21.30
N ALA A 449 -19.84 -6.46 -21.90
CA ALA A 449 -19.88 -6.80 -23.32
C ALA A 449 -19.62 -5.59 -24.21
N LYS A 450 -20.25 -4.43 -23.93
CA LYS A 450 -20.01 -3.20 -24.70
C LYS A 450 -18.56 -2.77 -24.62
N VAL A 451 -17.97 -2.75 -23.43
CA VAL A 451 -16.58 -2.33 -23.21
C VAL A 451 -15.62 -3.20 -24.01
N VAL A 452 -15.77 -4.53 -23.94
CA VAL A 452 -14.92 -5.45 -24.69
C VAL A 452 -15.18 -5.34 -26.20
N MET A 453 -16.44 -5.19 -26.63
CA MET A 453 -16.78 -5.03 -28.05
C MET A 453 -16.20 -3.75 -28.66
N VAL A 454 -16.18 -2.63 -27.93
CA VAL A 454 -15.54 -1.39 -28.42
C VAL A 454 -14.07 -1.62 -28.75
N GLN A 455 -13.36 -2.39 -27.93
CA GLN A 455 -11.95 -2.72 -28.17
C GLN A 455 -11.79 -3.68 -29.35
N LEU A 456 -12.65 -4.71 -29.44
CA LEU A 456 -12.61 -5.68 -30.53
C LEU A 456 -12.95 -5.06 -31.89
N LEU A 457 -13.91 -4.14 -31.95
CA LEU A 457 -14.40 -3.52 -33.17
C LEU A 457 -13.62 -2.26 -33.60
N SER A 458 -12.50 -1.97 -32.93
CA SER A 458 -11.63 -0.85 -33.25
C SER A 458 -11.04 -0.94 -34.67
N ASN A 459 -10.76 0.21 -35.28
CA ASN A 459 -10.16 0.29 -36.62
C ASN A 459 -8.64 0.02 -36.65
N GLU A 460 -8.05 -0.41 -35.52
CA GLU A 460 -6.62 -0.67 -35.41
C GLU A 460 -6.21 -1.84 -36.31
N LYS A 461 -5.19 -1.63 -37.15
CA LYS A 461 -4.74 -2.66 -38.11
C LYS A 461 -3.88 -3.71 -37.44
N VAL A 462 -3.09 -3.31 -36.44
CA VAL A 462 -2.28 -4.23 -35.63
C VAL A 462 -3.19 -5.12 -34.78
N ARG A 463 -2.80 -6.38 -34.62
CA ARG A 463 -3.53 -7.32 -33.77
C ARG A 463 -3.51 -6.88 -32.32
N CYS A 464 -4.71 -6.74 -31.74
CA CYS A 464 -4.90 -6.53 -30.32
C CYS A 464 -5.34 -7.84 -29.63
N ILE A 465 -4.78 -8.09 -28.44
CA ILE A 465 -5.19 -9.19 -27.57
C ILE A 465 -6.03 -8.63 -26.41
N SER A 466 -7.30 -9.03 -26.38
CA SER A 466 -8.24 -8.70 -25.30
C SER A 466 -8.38 -9.87 -24.33
N SER A 467 -8.24 -9.64 -23.04
CA SER A 467 -8.33 -10.67 -22.00
C SER A 467 -9.48 -10.39 -21.03
N ILE A 468 -10.39 -11.34 -20.86
CA ILE A 468 -11.41 -11.33 -19.81
C ILE A 468 -10.88 -12.12 -18.60
N VAL A 469 -10.69 -11.43 -17.48
CA VAL A 469 -10.04 -11.97 -16.27
C VAL A 469 -11.02 -12.04 -15.11
N GLY A 470 -10.89 -13.04 -14.25
CA GLY A 470 -11.69 -13.15 -13.03
C GLY A 470 -11.62 -14.56 -12.44
N ILE A 471 -12.07 -14.74 -11.21
CA ILE A 471 -12.06 -16.05 -10.53
C ILE A 471 -13.03 -17.05 -11.18
N LYS A 472 -12.89 -18.35 -10.91
CA LYS A 472 -13.85 -19.37 -11.36
C LYS A 472 -15.28 -19.02 -10.92
N GLY A 473 -16.24 -19.28 -11.80
CA GLY A 473 -17.67 -19.04 -11.54
C GLY A 473 -18.16 -17.61 -11.84
N THR A 474 -17.28 -16.64 -12.14
CA THR A 474 -17.64 -15.25 -12.51
C THR A 474 -18.37 -15.11 -13.85
N GLY A 475 -18.33 -16.12 -14.71
CA GLY A 475 -19.04 -16.12 -15.99
C GLY A 475 -18.24 -15.62 -17.21
N LYS A 476 -16.91 -15.58 -17.13
CA LYS A 476 -16.01 -15.20 -18.25
C LYS A 476 -16.38 -15.84 -19.59
N THR A 477 -16.51 -17.17 -19.60
CA THR A 477 -16.92 -17.95 -20.79
C THR A 477 -18.29 -17.54 -21.30
N ALA A 478 -19.23 -17.20 -20.41
CA ALA A 478 -20.57 -16.77 -20.79
C ALA A 478 -20.54 -15.36 -21.42
N LEU A 479 -19.75 -14.43 -20.88
CA LEU A 479 -19.52 -13.11 -21.49
C LEU A 479 -18.86 -13.24 -22.87
N ALA A 480 -17.80 -14.05 -22.99
CA ALA A 480 -17.14 -14.29 -24.28
C ALA A 480 -18.08 -14.89 -25.32
N LYS A 481 -18.96 -15.83 -24.94
CA LYS A 481 -20.01 -16.37 -25.84
C LYS A 481 -21.03 -15.32 -26.26
N LEU A 482 -21.43 -14.43 -25.35
CA LEU A 482 -22.36 -13.33 -25.63
C LEU A 482 -21.77 -12.39 -26.69
N ILE A 483 -20.49 -12.01 -26.53
CA ILE A 483 -19.75 -11.17 -27.48
C ILE A 483 -19.59 -11.90 -28.81
N PHE A 484 -19.16 -13.17 -28.78
CA PHE A 484 -18.91 -13.97 -29.98
C PHE A 484 -20.14 -14.09 -30.88
N ARG A 485 -21.35 -14.10 -30.31
CA ARG A 485 -22.63 -14.21 -31.04
C ARG A 485 -23.30 -12.86 -31.33
N ASN A 486 -22.70 -11.75 -30.94
CA ASN A 486 -23.27 -10.43 -31.18
C ASN A 486 -23.26 -10.10 -32.68
N GLN A 487 -24.35 -9.55 -33.21
CA GLN A 487 -24.49 -9.26 -34.64
C GLN A 487 -23.39 -8.33 -35.16
N SER A 488 -23.04 -7.28 -34.42
CA SER A 488 -21.97 -6.35 -34.81
C SER A 488 -20.60 -7.03 -34.89
N VAL A 489 -20.35 -8.05 -34.05
CA VAL A 489 -19.13 -8.87 -34.12
C VAL A 489 -19.19 -9.84 -35.29
N ILE A 490 -20.36 -10.43 -35.56
CA ILE A 490 -20.57 -11.31 -36.72
C ILE A 490 -20.30 -10.57 -38.02
N ASP A 491 -20.80 -9.34 -38.16
CA ASP A 491 -20.67 -8.54 -39.38
C ASP A 491 -19.26 -7.97 -39.59
N HIS A 492 -18.46 -7.88 -38.53
CA HIS A 492 -17.14 -7.22 -38.55
C HIS A 492 -15.96 -8.14 -38.87
N PHE A 493 -16.10 -9.46 -38.64
CA PHE A 493 -15.03 -10.45 -38.84
C PHE A 493 -15.44 -11.51 -39.87
N ASP A 494 -14.58 -11.74 -40.87
CA ASP A 494 -14.79 -12.74 -41.92
C ASP A 494 -14.82 -14.17 -41.36
N CYS A 495 -14.03 -14.41 -40.32
CA CYS A 495 -13.87 -15.71 -39.68
C CYS A 495 -13.90 -15.56 -38.15
N ARG A 496 -14.66 -16.42 -37.47
CA ARG A 496 -14.75 -16.43 -36.00
C ARG A 496 -14.55 -17.84 -35.48
N ILE A 497 -13.53 -18.05 -34.66
CA ILE A 497 -13.11 -19.37 -34.17
C ILE A 497 -13.20 -19.40 -32.64
N TRP A 498 -13.65 -20.52 -32.09
CA TRP A 498 -13.71 -20.75 -30.65
C TRP A 498 -12.88 -21.97 -30.26
N ILE A 499 -11.90 -21.78 -29.39
CA ILE A 499 -11.00 -22.82 -28.90
C ILE A 499 -11.12 -22.89 -27.38
N SER A 500 -11.45 -24.07 -26.84
CA SER A 500 -11.37 -24.33 -25.40
C SER A 500 -10.03 -24.98 -25.06
N VAL A 501 -9.28 -24.34 -24.17
CA VAL A 501 -7.94 -24.77 -23.72
C VAL A 501 -8.09 -25.56 -22.42
N SER A 502 -7.52 -26.77 -22.37
CA SER A 502 -7.53 -27.61 -21.16
C SER A 502 -6.21 -27.48 -20.41
N PRO A 503 -6.19 -27.38 -19.07
CA PRO A 503 -4.96 -27.29 -18.27
C PRO A 503 -4.04 -28.51 -18.42
N THR A 504 -4.59 -29.65 -18.83
CA THR A 504 -3.90 -30.95 -18.80
C THR A 504 -3.30 -31.40 -20.14
N LEU A 505 -3.64 -30.79 -21.28
CA LEU A 505 -3.34 -31.37 -22.60
C LEU A 505 -3.40 -30.32 -23.73
N CYS A 506 -2.32 -29.58 -24.00
CA CYS A 506 -2.15 -28.93 -25.31
C CYS A 506 -0.65 -28.76 -25.61
N THR A 507 -0.09 -29.69 -26.40
CA THR A 507 1.18 -29.45 -27.10
C THR A 507 0.97 -28.44 -28.24
N LEU A 508 2.04 -27.81 -28.72
CA LEU A 508 2.03 -26.82 -29.82
C LEU A 508 1.23 -27.31 -31.04
N GLU A 509 1.49 -28.56 -31.44
CA GLU A 509 0.90 -29.21 -32.60
C GLU A 509 -0.62 -29.40 -32.44
N GLN A 510 -1.06 -29.84 -31.26
CA GLN A 510 -2.49 -30.07 -30.97
C GLN A 510 -3.31 -28.78 -31.00
N LEU A 511 -2.75 -27.67 -30.53
CA LEU A 511 -3.43 -26.37 -30.56
C LEU A 511 -3.51 -25.85 -32.01
N ARG A 512 -2.40 -25.96 -32.75
CA ARG A 512 -2.33 -25.57 -34.16
C ARG A 512 -3.33 -26.36 -35.01
N ASP A 513 -3.37 -27.67 -34.85
CA ASP A 513 -4.25 -28.56 -35.60
C ASP A 513 -5.73 -28.29 -35.27
N LYS A 514 -6.07 -28.00 -34.00
CA LYS A 514 -7.43 -27.57 -33.63
C LYS A 514 -7.84 -26.26 -34.28
N ILE A 515 -6.93 -25.28 -34.35
CA ILE A 515 -7.23 -24.01 -35.01
C ILE A 515 -7.45 -24.24 -36.50
N ALA A 516 -6.56 -25.00 -37.15
CA ALA A 516 -6.70 -25.35 -38.56
C ALA A 516 -7.99 -26.14 -38.83
N GLU A 517 -8.35 -27.11 -37.99
CA GLU A 517 -9.60 -27.87 -38.12
C GLU A 517 -10.84 -26.96 -38.07
N GLN A 518 -10.87 -26.00 -37.15
CA GLN A 518 -11.99 -25.07 -37.04
C GLN A 518 -12.01 -24.04 -38.16
N ALA A 519 -10.84 -23.55 -38.59
CA ALA A 519 -10.70 -22.65 -39.72
C ALA A 519 -11.11 -23.33 -41.04
N ALA A 520 -10.72 -24.59 -41.24
CA ALA A 520 -11.08 -25.40 -42.41
C ALA A 520 -12.60 -25.50 -42.60
N LYS A 521 -13.36 -25.71 -41.51
CA LYS A 521 -14.84 -25.76 -41.55
C LYS A 521 -15.48 -24.46 -42.05
N LEU A 522 -14.81 -23.32 -41.88
CA LEU A 522 -15.31 -22.01 -42.25
C LEU A 522 -14.82 -21.57 -43.64
N ILE A 523 -13.60 -21.96 -44.01
CA ILE A 523 -12.90 -21.53 -45.23
C ILE A 523 -13.16 -22.51 -46.39
N ILE A 524 -13.12 -23.81 -46.12
CA ILE A 524 -13.17 -24.87 -47.13
C ILE A 524 -14.61 -25.40 -47.19
N ARG A 525 -15.45 -24.79 -48.02
CA ARG A 525 -16.80 -25.32 -48.28
C ARG A 525 -16.78 -26.50 -49.25
N HIS A 526 -15.77 -26.63 -50.11
CA HIS A 526 -15.65 -27.69 -51.12
C HIS A 526 -14.18 -28.17 -51.24
N GLN A 527 -13.96 -29.49 -51.13
CA GLN A 527 -12.69 -30.24 -51.22
C GLN A 527 -11.74 -30.22 -49.99
N PRO A 528 -12.09 -30.93 -48.90
CA PRO A 528 -11.24 -31.08 -47.71
C PRO A 528 -9.95 -31.89 -47.92
N GLU A 529 -9.85 -32.70 -48.98
CA GLU A 529 -8.74 -33.65 -49.18
C GLU A 529 -7.42 -33.02 -49.72
N LYS A 530 -7.43 -31.73 -50.09
CA LYS A 530 -6.27 -31.05 -50.72
C LYS A 530 -5.50 -30.07 -49.82
N TRP A 531 -5.96 -29.83 -48.60
CA TRP A 531 -5.45 -28.73 -47.78
C TRP A 531 -4.62 -29.26 -46.61
N THR A 532 -3.39 -28.77 -46.46
CA THR A 532 -2.59 -29.04 -45.25
C THR A 532 -2.93 -28.05 -44.13
N THR A 533 -2.59 -28.38 -42.89
CA THR A 533 -2.69 -27.46 -41.73
C THR A 533 -2.07 -26.08 -42.03
N ILE A 534 -0.96 -26.05 -42.78
CA ILE A 534 -0.23 -24.83 -43.14
C ILE A 534 -1.04 -23.97 -44.13
N ASP A 535 -1.67 -24.60 -45.14
CA ASP A 535 -2.44 -23.88 -46.16
C ASP A 535 -3.68 -23.19 -45.56
N VAL A 536 -4.31 -23.86 -44.60
CA VAL A 536 -5.46 -23.32 -43.86
C VAL A 536 -5.04 -22.10 -43.02
N LEU A 537 -3.89 -22.18 -42.33
CA LEU A 537 -3.39 -21.10 -41.48
C LEU A 537 -2.95 -19.88 -42.31
N LYS A 538 -2.23 -20.08 -43.42
CA LYS A 538 -1.89 -18.99 -44.36
C LYS A 538 -3.13 -18.29 -44.91
N THR A 539 -4.18 -19.06 -45.21
CA THR A 539 -5.44 -18.49 -45.69
C THR A 539 -6.14 -17.70 -44.58
N LEU A 540 -6.08 -18.18 -43.34
CA LEU A 540 -6.63 -17.47 -42.17
C LEU A 540 -5.89 -16.16 -41.88
N GLU A 541 -4.57 -16.11 -42.07
CA GLU A 541 -3.75 -14.89 -41.92
C GLU A 541 -4.22 -13.75 -42.85
N SER A 542 -4.61 -14.10 -44.09
CA SER A 542 -5.08 -13.13 -45.08
C SER A 542 -6.50 -12.59 -44.83
N LYS A 543 -7.25 -13.18 -43.89
CA LYS A 543 -8.63 -12.81 -43.57
C LYS A 543 -8.72 -12.10 -42.22
N LYS A 544 -9.71 -11.23 -42.07
CA LYS A 544 -9.98 -10.59 -40.79
C LYS A 544 -10.68 -11.57 -39.86
N HIS A 545 -9.99 -12.00 -38.82
CA HIS A 545 -10.49 -13.07 -37.94
C HIS A 545 -10.54 -12.68 -36.47
N LEU A 546 -11.50 -13.28 -35.76
CA LEU A 546 -11.58 -13.29 -34.30
C LEU A 546 -11.37 -14.71 -33.80
N ILE A 547 -10.37 -14.93 -32.94
CA ILE A 547 -10.16 -16.22 -32.27
C ILE A 547 -10.38 -16.05 -30.77
N VAL A 548 -11.28 -16.85 -30.21
CA VAL A 548 -11.56 -16.90 -28.78
C VAL A 548 -10.84 -18.10 -28.17
N PHE A 549 -10.00 -17.85 -27.16
CA PHE A 549 -9.36 -18.90 -26.35
C PHE A 549 -9.96 -18.91 -24.96
N ASP A 550 -10.73 -19.95 -24.68
CA ASP A 550 -11.46 -20.11 -23.42
C ASP A 550 -10.67 -20.98 -22.45
N GLY A 551 -10.28 -20.41 -21.30
CA GLY A 551 -9.64 -21.14 -20.20
C GLY A 551 -8.11 -21.18 -20.25
N VAL A 552 -7.45 -20.10 -20.67
CA VAL A 552 -5.98 -20.04 -20.72
C VAL A 552 -5.40 -19.87 -19.31
N GLU A 553 -4.49 -20.76 -18.89
CA GLU A 553 -3.91 -20.74 -17.53
C GLU A 553 -2.39 -20.45 -17.50
N THR A 554 -1.67 -20.58 -18.62
CA THR A 554 -0.21 -20.41 -18.68
C THR A 554 0.23 -19.48 -19.82
N LEU A 555 1.41 -18.86 -19.66
CA LEU A 555 2.01 -17.96 -20.66
C LEU A 555 2.45 -18.68 -21.92
N HIS A 556 2.91 -19.93 -21.79
CA HIS A 556 3.38 -20.73 -22.91
C HIS A 556 2.35 -20.80 -24.05
N VAL A 557 1.05 -20.87 -23.73
CA VAL A 557 -0.02 -20.90 -24.74
C VAL A 557 -0.05 -19.61 -25.57
N LEU A 558 0.30 -18.46 -24.98
CA LEU A 558 0.28 -17.17 -25.68
C LEU A 558 1.48 -16.99 -26.61
N ASP A 559 2.68 -17.39 -26.19
CA ASP A 559 3.87 -17.34 -27.03
C ASP A 559 3.72 -18.26 -28.23
N THR A 560 3.20 -19.46 -28.00
CA THR A 560 2.78 -20.41 -29.04
C THR A 560 1.86 -19.75 -30.08
N LEU A 561 0.84 -19.01 -29.64
CA LEU A 561 -0.16 -18.41 -30.53
C LEU A 561 0.42 -17.30 -31.40
N ARG A 562 1.40 -16.56 -30.89
CA ARG A 562 2.11 -15.54 -31.66
C ARG A 562 2.92 -16.15 -32.79
N GLU A 563 3.53 -17.31 -32.55
CA GLU A 563 4.30 -18.06 -33.55
C GLU A 563 3.41 -18.75 -34.58
N THR A 564 2.26 -19.28 -34.16
CA THR A 564 1.41 -20.12 -35.00
C THR A 564 0.61 -19.32 -36.04
N ILE A 565 0.23 -18.09 -35.71
CA ILE A 565 -0.53 -17.19 -36.60
C ILE A 565 0.14 -15.80 -36.51
N PRO A 566 1.15 -15.50 -37.32
CA PRO A 566 1.77 -14.17 -37.36
C PRO A 566 0.77 -13.05 -37.68
N ASP A 567 1.05 -11.83 -37.24
CA ASP A 567 0.17 -10.68 -37.47
C ASP A 567 0.34 -10.10 -38.87
N GLY A 568 -0.62 -10.38 -39.75
CA GLY A 568 -0.68 -9.83 -41.11
C GLY A 568 -1.20 -8.39 -41.19
N SER A 569 -1.41 -7.68 -40.06
CA SER A 569 -2.02 -6.35 -40.01
C SER A 569 -3.44 -6.27 -40.62
N THR A 570 -4.17 -7.38 -40.53
CA THR A 570 -5.54 -7.55 -41.10
C THR A 570 -6.65 -7.06 -40.18
N ALA A 571 -6.33 -6.30 -39.12
CA ALA A 571 -7.26 -5.94 -38.06
C ALA A 571 -7.88 -7.16 -37.34
N SER A 572 -7.17 -8.28 -37.31
CA SER A 572 -7.57 -9.50 -36.60
C SER A 572 -7.43 -9.33 -35.07
N ARG A 573 -8.19 -10.11 -34.30
CA ARG A 573 -8.27 -9.97 -32.83
C ARG A 573 -8.24 -11.33 -32.13
N PHE A 574 -7.59 -11.37 -30.97
CA PHE A 574 -7.71 -12.50 -30.04
C PHE A 574 -8.48 -12.08 -28.79
N LEU A 575 -9.41 -12.94 -28.37
CA LEU A 575 -10.14 -12.80 -27.11
C LEU A 575 -9.81 -13.97 -26.19
N LEU A 576 -9.24 -13.68 -25.03
CA LEU A 576 -8.81 -14.68 -24.07
C LEU A 576 -9.76 -14.67 -22.87
N THR A 577 -10.09 -15.84 -22.32
CA THR A 577 -10.62 -15.94 -20.96
C THR A 577 -9.57 -16.61 -20.07
N THR A 578 -9.24 -15.99 -18.94
CA THR A 578 -8.25 -16.52 -18.01
C THR A 578 -8.64 -16.25 -16.56
N ARG A 579 -8.10 -17.07 -15.66
CA ARG A 579 -8.17 -16.85 -14.21
C ARG A 579 -6.96 -16.06 -13.68
N SER A 580 -5.89 -15.97 -14.46
CA SER A 580 -4.62 -15.36 -14.04
C SER A 580 -4.47 -13.96 -14.61
N ALA A 581 -4.36 -12.96 -13.73
CA ALA A 581 -4.06 -11.59 -14.12
C ALA A 581 -2.68 -11.48 -14.78
N ILE A 582 -1.70 -12.29 -14.34
CA ILE A 582 -0.35 -12.33 -14.90
C ILE A 582 -0.39 -12.77 -16.36
N VAL A 583 -1.18 -13.80 -16.67
CA VAL A 583 -1.36 -14.28 -18.06
C VAL A 583 -1.97 -13.18 -18.93
N ALA A 584 -2.97 -12.47 -18.42
CA ALA A 584 -3.60 -11.38 -19.16
C ALA A 584 -2.69 -10.17 -19.39
N GLN A 585 -1.85 -9.81 -18.42
CA GLN A 585 -0.91 -8.68 -18.51
C GLN A 585 0.26 -9.00 -19.43
N SER A 586 0.83 -10.20 -19.31
CA SER A 586 1.97 -10.65 -20.13
C SER A 586 1.57 -10.99 -21.58
N ALA A 587 0.26 -11.05 -21.86
CA ALA A 587 -0.26 -11.23 -23.21
C ALA A 587 0.10 -10.08 -24.18
N GLY A 588 0.68 -8.96 -23.74
CA GLY A 588 1.05 -7.84 -24.61
C GLY A 588 2.46 -7.29 -24.40
N ALA A 589 3.15 -7.00 -25.51
CA ALA A 589 4.29 -6.09 -25.54
C ALA A 589 4.02 -4.81 -26.39
N ARG A 590 2.84 -4.68 -27.05
CA ARG A 590 2.48 -3.49 -27.87
C ARG A 590 1.03 -3.00 -27.75
N LEU A 591 0.01 -3.87 -27.80
CA LEU A 591 -1.42 -3.50 -27.65
C LEU A 591 -2.24 -4.62 -26.97
N SER A 592 -2.32 -4.62 -25.65
CA SER A 592 -3.17 -5.55 -24.87
C SER A 592 -4.25 -4.81 -24.09
N PHE A 593 -5.45 -5.40 -24.05
CA PHE A 593 -6.57 -4.90 -23.26
C PHE A 593 -6.97 -5.94 -22.22
N VAL A 594 -6.99 -5.58 -20.95
CA VAL A 594 -7.40 -6.48 -19.86
C VAL A 594 -8.70 -5.99 -19.25
N HIS A 595 -9.72 -6.83 -19.30
CA HIS A 595 -11.04 -6.58 -18.75
C HIS A 595 -11.30 -7.47 -17.52
N PRO A 596 -11.20 -6.92 -16.30
CA PRO A 596 -11.55 -7.65 -15.08
C PRO A 596 -13.07 -7.79 -14.97
N LEU A 597 -13.57 -9.01 -15.07
CA LEU A 597 -14.98 -9.34 -14.91
C LEU A 597 -15.35 -9.35 -13.43
N ARG A 598 -16.29 -8.49 -13.04
CA ARG A 598 -16.68 -8.26 -11.64
C ARG A 598 -17.73 -9.26 -11.16
N LEU A 599 -17.85 -9.38 -9.83
CA LEU A 599 -18.96 -10.07 -9.18
C LEU A 599 -20.28 -9.31 -9.45
N LEU A 600 -21.39 -10.04 -9.52
CA LEU A 600 -22.71 -9.43 -9.64
C LEU A 600 -23.06 -8.66 -8.36
N ASP A 601 -23.71 -7.52 -8.53
CA ASP A 601 -24.32 -6.82 -7.40
C ASP A 601 -25.59 -7.54 -6.89
N ASP A 602 -26.12 -7.13 -5.75
CA ASP A 602 -27.26 -7.81 -5.11
C ASP A 602 -28.49 -7.83 -6.03
N GLU A 603 -28.70 -6.77 -6.81
CA GLU A 603 -29.82 -6.66 -7.76
C GLU A 603 -29.67 -7.68 -8.91
N ASN A 604 -28.54 -7.71 -9.60
CA ASN A 604 -28.30 -8.67 -10.68
C ASN A 604 -28.23 -10.11 -10.16
N SER A 605 -27.70 -10.31 -8.95
CA SER A 605 -27.65 -11.61 -8.29
C SER A 605 -29.05 -12.17 -8.03
N TRP A 606 -29.94 -11.33 -7.48
CA TRP A 606 -31.33 -11.70 -7.26
C TRP A 606 -32.06 -12.02 -8.57
N ILE A 607 -31.87 -11.20 -9.61
CA ILE A 607 -32.50 -11.43 -10.92
C ILE A 607 -32.04 -12.77 -11.52
N LEU A 608 -30.75 -13.09 -11.43
CA LEU A 608 -30.22 -14.37 -11.91
C LEU A 608 -30.78 -15.55 -11.10
N PHE A 609 -30.80 -15.42 -9.76
CA PHE A 609 -31.34 -16.44 -8.86
C PHE A 609 -32.81 -16.75 -9.17
N ALA A 610 -33.66 -15.73 -9.15
CA ALA A 610 -35.11 -15.87 -9.37
C ALA A 610 -35.43 -16.47 -10.75
N ARG A 611 -34.71 -16.05 -11.80
CA ARG A 611 -34.88 -16.61 -13.15
C ARG A 611 -34.56 -18.10 -13.23
N LYS A 612 -33.60 -18.58 -12.43
CA LYS A 612 -33.15 -19.96 -12.44
C LYS A 612 -33.93 -20.86 -11.50
N LEU A 613 -34.40 -20.32 -10.39
CA LEU A 613 -35.20 -21.05 -9.40
C LEU A 613 -36.52 -21.56 -10.01
N ARG A 614 -37.20 -20.75 -10.84
CA ARG A 614 -38.44 -21.11 -11.56
C ARG A 614 -39.60 -21.59 -10.66
N VAL A 615 -39.54 -21.31 -9.36
CA VAL A 615 -40.63 -21.55 -8.39
C VAL A 615 -41.26 -20.21 -8.05
N ASN A 616 -42.59 -20.15 -8.01
CA ASN A 616 -43.34 -18.92 -7.74
C ASN A 616 -43.74 -18.86 -6.26
N ILE A 617 -42.98 -18.14 -5.43
CA ILE A 617 -43.14 -18.11 -3.95
C ILE A 617 -43.50 -16.72 -3.45
N TYR A 618 -44.27 -15.95 -4.24
CA TYR A 618 -44.62 -14.56 -3.90
C TYR A 618 -45.41 -14.41 -2.60
N SER A 619 -45.86 -15.50 -1.98
CA SER A 619 -46.81 -15.50 -0.86
C SER A 619 -46.23 -15.84 0.51
N GLU A 620 -44.96 -16.27 0.63
CA GLU A 620 -44.39 -16.77 1.91
C GLU A 620 -43.16 -15.94 2.37
N PRO A 621 -43.33 -14.98 3.32
CA PRO A 621 -42.27 -14.06 3.72
C PRO A 621 -41.01 -14.73 4.29
N LYS A 622 -41.16 -15.82 5.03
CA LYS A 622 -40.03 -16.56 5.62
C LYS A 622 -39.12 -17.20 4.59
N LEU A 623 -39.70 -17.77 3.52
CA LEU A 623 -38.93 -18.36 2.44
C LEU A 623 -38.16 -17.29 1.67
N GLN A 624 -38.75 -16.11 1.47
CA GLN A 624 -38.07 -14.97 0.85
C GLN A 624 -36.86 -14.49 1.68
N GLU A 625 -36.96 -14.53 3.01
CA GLU A 625 -35.82 -14.22 3.88
C GLU A 625 -34.66 -15.23 3.69
N ILE A 626 -34.98 -16.53 3.60
CA ILE A 626 -33.99 -17.59 3.36
C ILE A 626 -33.37 -17.44 1.96
N GLU A 627 -34.16 -17.15 0.92
CA GLU A 627 -33.65 -16.85 -0.42
C GLU A 627 -32.67 -15.69 -0.41
N GLY A 628 -33.04 -14.59 0.26
CA GLY A 628 -32.19 -13.43 0.44
C GLY A 628 -30.85 -13.78 1.08
N LYS A 629 -30.87 -14.60 2.15
CA LYS A 629 -29.66 -15.09 2.82
C LYS A 629 -28.80 -15.97 1.90
N ILE A 630 -29.41 -16.88 1.14
CA ILE A 630 -28.70 -17.76 0.19
C ILE A 630 -28.03 -16.94 -0.91
N VAL A 631 -28.77 -16.02 -1.53
CA VAL A 631 -28.22 -15.14 -2.59
C VAL A 631 -27.09 -14.29 -2.06
N THR A 632 -27.22 -13.75 -0.85
CA THR A 632 -26.18 -12.97 -0.18
C THR A 632 -24.92 -13.82 0.07
N LYS A 633 -25.06 -15.06 0.53
CA LYS A 633 -23.93 -15.99 0.74
C LYS A 633 -23.22 -16.40 -0.55
N CYS A 634 -23.92 -16.44 -1.69
CA CYS A 634 -23.29 -16.66 -2.99
C CYS A 634 -22.35 -15.51 -3.38
N GLY A 635 -22.46 -14.34 -2.72
CA GLY A 635 -21.56 -13.20 -2.85
C GLY A 635 -21.34 -12.73 -4.28
N GLY A 636 -22.40 -12.78 -5.10
CA GLY A 636 -22.37 -12.29 -6.47
C GLY A 636 -21.69 -13.19 -7.50
N LEU A 637 -21.32 -14.44 -7.17
CA LEU A 637 -20.80 -15.41 -8.13
C LEU A 637 -21.93 -16.04 -8.97
N PRO A 638 -22.02 -15.78 -10.29
CA PRO A 638 -23.06 -16.37 -11.14
C PRO A 638 -23.12 -17.90 -11.08
N GLY A 639 -21.96 -18.56 -11.08
CA GLY A 639 -21.87 -20.02 -11.02
C GLY A 639 -22.55 -20.60 -9.77
N GLU A 640 -22.29 -20.00 -8.60
CA GLU A 640 -22.85 -20.45 -7.32
C GLU A 640 -24.32 -20.10 -7.20
N ILE A 641 -24.74 -18.94 -7.68
CA ILE A 641 -26.16 -18.54 -7.74
C ILE A 641 -26.96 -19.56 -8.58
N ILE A 642 -26.44 -19.97 -9.74
CA ILE A 642 -27.08 -20.97 -10.60
C ILE A 642 -27.10 -22.34 -9.89
N LYS A 643 -26.01 -22.74 -9.24
CA LYS A 643 -25.92 -24.01 -8.49
C LYS A 643 -26.96 -24.05 -7.37
N MET A 644 -27.09 -23.00 -6.57
CA MET A 644 -28.01 -22.94 -5.45
C MET A 644 -29.47 -22.85 -5.88
N SER A 645 -29.78 -22.01 -6.87
CA SER A 645 -31.13 -21.93 -7.43
C SER A 645 -31.58 -23.25 -8.06
N THR A 646 -30.68 -23.96 -8.76
CA THR A 646 -30.99 -25.28 -9.32
C THR A 646 -31.13 -26.36 -8.24
N LEU A 647 -30.34 -26.32 -7.18
CA LEU A 647 -30.49 -27.22 -6.03
C LEU A 647 -31.84 -27.02 -5.33
N LEU A 648 -32.24 -25.76 -5.09
CA LEU A 648 -33.52 -25.42 -4.47
C LEU A 648 -34.70 -25.80 -5.35
N SER A 649 -34.59 -25.62 -6.68
CA SER A 649 -35.66 -26.00 -7.63
C SER A 649 -36.01 -27.49 -7.61
N ARG A 650 -35.10 -28.34 -7.09
CA ARG A 650 -35.27 -29.80 -6.95
C ARG A 650 -35.78 -30.22 -5.58
N LYS A 651 -35.92 -29.29 -4.64
CA LYS A 651 -36.36 -29.54 -3.26
C LYS A 651 -37.75 -28.97 -3.02
N PRO A 652 -38.54 -29.56 -2.10
CA PRO A 652 -39.80 -28.93 -1.69
C PRO A 652 -39.53 -27.56 -1.08
N ALA A 653 -40.40 -26.59 -1.39
CA ALA A 653 -40.31 -25.21 -0.90
C ALA A 653 -40.80 -25.12 0.56
N THR A 654 -39.99 -25.65 1.49
CA THR A 654 -40.28 -25.65 2.93
C THR A 654 -39.14 -25.01 3.72
N GLU A 655 -39.48 -24.38 4.86
CA GLU A 655 -38.54 -23.66 5.73
C GLU A 655 -37.36 -24.56 6.15
N ASP A 656 -37.64 -25.81 6.54
CA ASP A 656 -36.64 -26.75 7.01
C ASP A 656 -35.64 -27.17 5.92
N GLU A 657 -36.13 -27.53 4.73
CA GLU A 657 -35.27 -28.00 3.64
C GLU A 657 -34.39 -26.89 3.09
N TRP A 658 -34.93 -25.68 2.98
CA TRP A 658 -34.21 -24.53 2.46
C TRP A 658 -33.22 -23.99 3.49
N SER A 659 -33.56 -24.01 4.78
CA SER A 659 -32.62 -23.70 5.87
C SER A 659 -31.44 -24.68 5.94
N ARG A 660 -31.65 -25.97 5.63
CA ARG A 660 -30.55 -26.95 5.54
C ARG A 660 -29.59 -26.64 4.40
N VAL A 661 -30.10 -26.14 3.28
CA VAL A 661 -29.29 -25.72 2.13
C VAL A 661 -28.52 -24.44 2.45
N GLU A 662 -29.18 -23.48 3.12
CA GLU A 662 -28.55 -22.24 3.60
C GLU A 662 -27.37 -22.48 4.56
N LYS A 663 -27.41 -23.57 5.33
CA LYS A 663 -26.33 -23.97 6.25
C LYS A 663 -25.16 -24.73 5.61
N ARG A 664 -25.29 -25.20 4.36
CA ARG A 664 -24.25 -25.98 3.67
C ARG A 664 -23.39 -25.10 2.74
N GLU A 665 -22.10 -25.42 2.70
CA GLU A 665 -21.09 -25.10 1.67
C GLU A 665 -20.07 -23.95 1.87
N ASN A 666 -18.86 -24.22 1.35
CA ASN A 666 -17.69 -23.34 1.23
C ASN A 666 -17.50 -22.96 -0.25
N PHE A 667 -18.17 -21.90 -0.71
CA PHE A 667 -18.26 -21.51 -2.12
C PHE A 667 -16.99 -20.83 -2.71
N TRP A 668 -16.03 -20.45 -1.87
CA TRP A 668 -15.01 -19.45 -2.21
C TRP A 668 -13.56 -19.97 -2.23
N SER A 669 -13.34 -21.28 -2.38
CA SER A 669 -12.01 -21.91 -2.28
C SER A 669 -10.93 -21.28 -3.18
N GLU A 670 -11.28 -20.79 -4.36
CA GLU A 670 -10.33 -20.15 -5.29
C GLU A 670 -10.00 -18.69 -4.92
N ALA A 671 -10.97 -17.93 -4.41
CA ALA A 671 -10.71 -16.58 -3.89
C ALA A 671 -9.81 -16.64 -2.64
N LEU A 672 -9.89 -17.72 -1.85
CA LEU A 672 -8.96 -17.98 -0.74
C LEU A 672 -7.52 -18.16 -1.22
N VAL A 673 -7.30 -18.80 -2.37
CA VAL A 673 -5.96 -18.90 -2.98
C VAL A 673 -5.48 -17.52 -3.39
N THR A 674 -6.32 -16.71 -4.04
CA THR A 674 -5.97 -15.35 -4.49
C THR A 674 -5.56 -14.44 -3.32
N VAL A 675 -6.33 -14.47 -2.22
CA VAL A 675 -6.01 -13.72 -0.98
C VAL A 675 -4.69 -14.19 -0.35
N ASN A 676 -4.33 -15.47 -0.48
CA ASN A 676 -3.09 -16.02 0.09
C ASN A 676 -1.84 -15.77 -0.77
N THR A 677 -1.97 -15.71 -2.09
CA THR A 677 -0.82 -15.81 -3.03
C THR A 677 -0.52 -14.50 -3.77
N ASN A 678 -1.55 -13.71 -4.13
CA ASN A 678 -1.42 -12.70 -5.18
C ASN A 678 -1.83 -11.27 -4.78
N LEU A 679 -2.26 -11.04 -3.53
CA LEU A 679 -2.73 -9.71 -3.12
C LEU A 679 -1.59 -8.83 -2.55
N PRO A 680 -1.32 -7.64 -3.11
CA PRO A 680 -0.32 -6.71 -2.60
C PRO A 680 -0.51 -6.37 -1.12
N SER A 681 0.60 -6.09 -0.42
CA SER A 681 0.59 -5.85 1.03
C SER A 681 -0.29 -4.67 1.46
N TYR A 682 -0.38 -3.61 0.64
CA TYR A 682 -1.25 -2.46 0.92
C TYR A 682 -2.74 -2.80 0.83
N LEU A 683 -3.16 -3.58 -0.18
CA LEU A 683 -4.54 -4.07 -0.30
C LEU A 683 -4.87 -5.09 0.80
N ARG A 684 -3.91 -5.94 1.16
CA ARG A 684 -4.09 -6.90 2.26
C ARG A 684 -4.34 -6.20 3.60
N ARG A 685 -3.65 -5.09 3.89
CA ARG A 685 -3.92 -4.27 5.08
C ARG A 685 -5.34 -3.69 5.07
N CYS A 686 -5.77 -3.15 3.93
CA CYS A 686 -7.15 -2.64 3.74
C CYS A 686 -8.20 -3.75 3.92
N LEU A 687 -7.89 -4.96 3.45
CA LEU A 687 -8.76 -6.14 3.58
C LEU A 687 -9.01 -6.53 5.05
N PHE A 688 -8.01 -6.41 5.93
CA PHE A 688 -8.19 -6.70 7.36
C PHE A 688 -9.17 -5.75 8.06
N CYS A 689 -9.32 -4.50 7.61
CA CYS A 689 -10.33 -3.59 8.17
C CYS A 689 -11.77 -4.09 7.97
N PHE A 690 -12.03 -4.96 6.98
CA PHE A 690 -13.35 -5.58 6.82
C PHE A 690 -13.71 -6.50 7.99
N GLU A 691 -12.73 -6.95 8.79
CA GLU A 691 -13.00 -7.69 10.01
C GLU A 691 -13.77 -6.84 11.01
N LEU A 692 -13.61 -5.51 11.05
CA LEU A 692 -14.34 -4.65 11.99
C LEU A 692 -15.87 -4.70 11.80
N PHE A 693 -16.34 -5.02 10.59
CA PHE A 693 -17.76 -5.08 10.29
C PHE A 693 -18.37 -6.45 10.60
N PRO A 694 -19.66 -6.53 10.98
CA PRO A 694 -20.36 -7.81 11.11
C PRO A 694 -20.38 -8.62 9.80
N ALA A 695 -20.62 -9.92 9.92
CA ALA A 695 -20.75 -10.78 8.74
C ALA A 695 -21.94 -10.38 7.88
N ASP A 696 -21.73 -10.42 6.56
CA ASP A 696 -22.70 -10.01 5.53
C ASP A 696 -23.20 -8.55 5.68
N PHE A 697 -22.54 -7.73 6.49
CA PHE A 697 -22.90 -6.32 6.68
C PHE A 697 -22.76 -5.55 5.36
N GLU A 698 -23.79 -4.79 5.01
CA GLU A 698 -23.75 -3.89 3.86
C GLU A 698 -22.96 -2.63 4.23
N ILE A 699 -21.67 -2.61 3.91
CA ILE A 699 -20.73 -1.56 4.33
C ILE A 699 -20.93 -0.32 3.46
N PRO A 700 -21.26 0.86 4.03
CA PRO A 700 -21.22 2.12 3.29
C PRO A 700 -19.79 2.44 2.85
N VAL A 701 -19.59 2.66 1.55
CA VAL A 701 -18.25 2.98 1.00
C VAL A 701 -17.66 4.21 1.71
N ARG A 702 -18.48 5.24 1.97
CA ARG A 702 -18.06 6.43 2.74
C ARG A 702 -17.39 6.09 4.09
N ARG A 703 -17.86 5.05 4.76
CA ARG A 703 -17.40 4.66 6.10
C ARG A 703 -16.08 3.90 5.99
N LEU A 704 -15.96 3.03 4.98
CA LEU A 704 -14.75 2.28 4.69
C LEU A 704 -13.58 3.17 4.24
N ILE A 705 -13.85 4.14 3.36
CA ILE A 705 -12.84 5.08 2.85
C ILE A 705 -12.26 5.94 3.98
N VAL A 706 -13.13 6.55 4.81
CA VAL A 706 -12.70 7.34 5.97
C VAL A 706 -11.91 6.48 6.95
N LEU A 707 -12.33 5.24 7.20
CA LEU A 707 -11.61 4.30 8.05
C LEU A 707 -10.18 4.06 7.54
N TRP A 708 -9.98 3.75 6.25
CA TRP A 708 -8.66 3.49 5.68
C TRP A 708 -7.75 4.71 5.69
N VAL A 709 -8.29 5.89 5.38
CA VAL A 709 -7.54 7.15 5.43
C VAL A 709 -7.13 7.47 6.88
N ALA A 710 -8.05 7.39 7.83
CA ALA A 710 -7.79 7.69 9.23
C ALA A 710 -6.81 6.69 9.88
N GLU A 711 -6.88 5.41 9.52
CA GLU A 711 -5.88 4.42 9.95
C GLU A 711 -4.49 4.66 9.36
N GLY A 712 -4.39 5.41 8.25
CA GLY A 712 -3.13 5.63 7.53
C GLY A 712 -2.72 4.43 6.67
N LEU A 713 -3.70 3.74 6.08
CA LEU A 713 -3.46 2.62 5.15
C LEU A 713 -3.22 3.10 3.72
N VAL A 714 -3.58 4.35 3.44
CA VAL A 714 -3.45 5.02 2.16
C VAL A 714 -2.11 5.73 2.09
N HIS A 715 -1.36 5.50 1.01
CA HIS A 715 -0.10 6.17 0.72
C HIS A 715 -0.31 7.07 -0.50
N VAL A 716 -0.15 8.39 -0.32
CA VAL A 716 -0.17 9.36 -1.42
C VAL A 716 1.30 9.66 -1.76
N GLY A 717 1.69 9.50 -3.02
CA GLY A 717 3.05 9.86 -3.46
C GLY A 717 3.26 11.36 -3.43
N GLU A 718 4.49 11.82 -3.20
CA GLU A 718 4.82 13.25 -3.08
C GLU A 718 4.52 14.05 -4.36
N ASP A 719 4.43 13.40 -5.52
CA ASP A 719 4.21 14.01 -6.85
C ASP A 719 2.78 13.83 -7.42
N GLN A 720 1.79 13.38 -6.63
CA GLN A 720 0.42 13.15 -7.14
C GLN A 720 -0.61 14.12 -6.53
N ASP A 721 -1.34 14.85 -7.39
CA ASP A 721 -2.51 15.70 -7.06
C ASP A 721 -3.74 14.92 -6.53
N GLU A 722 -3.61 13.62 -6.24
CA GLU A 722 -4.71 12.77 -5.79
C GLU A 722 -4.95 12.89 -4.27
N SER A 723 -6.22 13.02 -3.90
CA SER A 723 -6.65 13.03 -2.50
C SER A 723 -6.52 11.62 -1.87
N PRO A 724 -6.21 11.49 -0.57
CA PRO A 724 -6.19 10.19 0.12
C PRO A 724 -7.49 9.39 -0.06
N GLU A 725 -8.64 10.05 -0.14
CA GLU A 725 -9.93 9.41 -0.39
C GLU A 725 -10.01 8.84 -1.80
N GLN A 726 -9.48 9.53 -2.82
CA GLN A 726 -9.42 9.03 -4.19
C GLN A 726 -8.50 7.79 -4.29
N VAL A 727 -7.34 7.82 -3.63
CA VAL A 727 -6.44 6.65 -3.57
C VAL A 727 -7.12 5.48 -2.85
N ALA A 728 -7.85 5.74 -1.77
CA ALA A 728 -8.64 4.71 -1.08
C ALA A 728 -9.77 4.13 -1.96
N GLU A 729 -10.45 4.97 -2.75
CA GLU A 729 -11.47 4.54 -3.71
C GLU A 729 -10.85 3.67 -4.82
N ARG A 730 -9.63 3.99 -5.26
CA ARG A 730 -8.84 3.14 -6.17
C ARG A 730 -8.53 1.78 -5.55
N TYR A 731 -8.05 1.74 -4.31
CA TYR A 731 -7.79 0.47 -3.60
C TYR A 731 -9.05 -0.39 -3.45
N LEU A 732 -10.20 0.22 -3.16
CA LEU A 732 -11.48 -0.50 -3.15
C LEU A 732 -11.82 -1.05 -4.53
N THR A 733 -11.62 -0.26 -5.58
CA THR A 733 -11.86 -0.67 -6.97
C THR A 733 -10.96 -1.84 -7.37
N GLU A 734 -9.69 -1.86 -6.94
CA GLU A 734 -8.78 -2.97 -7.16
C GLU A 734 -9.26 -4.24 -6.45
N LEU A 735 -9.66 -4.16 -5.17
CA LEU A 735 -10.22 -5.31 -4.44
C LEU A 735 -11.49 -5.88 -5.10
N ILE A 736 -12.31 -5.02 -5.70
CA ILE A 736 -13.49 -5.43 -6.48
C ILE A 736 -13.08 -6.10 -7.79
N ASN A 737 -12.10 -5.53 -8.50
CA ASN A 737 -11.57 -6.09 -9.74
C ASN A 737 -10.87 -7.45 -9.51
N HIS A 738 -10.32 -7.68 -8.32
CA HIS A 738 -9.79 -8.98 -7.88
C HIS A 738 -10.88 -9.98 -7.42
N ASN A 739 -12.16 -9.63 -7.53
CA ASN A 739 -13.31 -10.43 -7.08
C ASN A 739 -13.26 -10.82 -5.59
N ILE A 740 -12.64 -10.00 -4.74
CA ILE A 740 -12.58 -10.20 -3.29
C ILE A 740 -13.76 -9.48 -2.61
N VAL A 741 -14.09 -8.28 -3.08
CA VAL A 741 -15.17 -7.45 -2.54
C VAL A 741 -16.33 -7.40 -3.52
N GLN A 742 -17.55 -7.66 -3.02
CA GLN A 742 -18.78 -7.57 -3.79
C GLN A 742 -19.37 -6.16 -3.68
N ILE A 743 -19.89 -5.63 -4.79
CA ILE A 743 -20.72 -4.42 -4.76
C ILE A 743 -22.12 -4.81 -4.29
N ALA A 744 -22.61 -4.22 -3.20
CA ALA A 744 -23.95 -4.53 -2.69
C ALA A 744 -24.99 -3.63 -3.38
N LYS A 745 -24.78 -2.31 -3.35
CA LYS A 745 -25.64 -1.33 -4.03
C LYS A 745 -24.84 -0.25 -4.74
N ARG A 746 -25.41 0.22 -5.84
CA ARG A 746 -24.95 1.42 -6.56
C ARG A 746 -25.81 2.63 -6.24
N LYS A 747 -25.22 3.81 -6.38
CA LYS A 747 -25.91 5.10 -6.44
C LYS A 747 -26.54 5.27 -7.84
N SER A 748 -27.32 6.34 -8.03
CA SER A 748 -28.02 6.61 -9.30
C SER A 748 -27.08 6.97 -10.46
N ASP A 749 -25.94 7.61 -10.16
CA ASP A 749 -24.82 7.93 -11.06
C ASP A 749 -24.07 6.68 -11.57
N GLY A 750 -24.25 5.54 -10.90
CA GLY A 750 -23.56 4.28 -11.14
C GLY A 750 -22.39 4.00 -10.18
N GLU A 751 -22.02 4.97 -9.34
CA GLU A 751 -20.97 4.85 -8.34
C GLU A 751 -21.34 3.85 -7.25
N ILE A 752 -20.34 3.34 -6.54
CA ILE A 752 -20.56 2.35 -5.49
C ILE A 752 -21.13 3.05 -4.26
N LYS A 753 -22.31 2.62 -3.81
CA LYS A 753 -22.94 3.14 -2.59
C LYS A 753 -22.50 2.33 -1.38
N THR A 754 -22.59 1.01 -1.51
CA THR A 754 -22.27 0.04 -0.47
C THR A 754 -21.58 -1.18 -1.07
N CYS A 755 -20.69 -1.77 -0.29
CA CYS A 755 -19.95 -2.98 -0.64
C CYS A 755 -20.03 -4.00 0.49
N ARG A 756 -19.63 -5.24 0.23
CA ARG A 756 -19.63 -6.33 1.21
C ARG A 756 -18.44 -7.25 0.96
N LEU A 757 -17.82 -7.71 2.04
CA LEU A 757 -16.90 -8.85 1.97
C LEU A 757 -17.72 -10.14 2.14
N PRO A 758 -17.66 -11.10 1.20
CA PRO A 758 -18.34 -12.38 1.34
C PRO A 758 -17.99 -13.06 2.68
N SER A 759 -19.00 -13.51 3.43
CA SER A 759 -18.82 -14.04 4.80
C SER A 759 -17.85 -15.23 4.89
N VAL A 760 -17.71 -16.03 3.83
CA VAL A 760 -16.72 -17.12 3.77
C VAL A 760 -15.29 -16.57 3.78
N LEU A 761 -15.02 -15.49 3.04
CA LEU A 761 -13.71 -14.82 3.05
C LEU A 761 -13.45 -14.16 4.40
N GLN A 762 -14.45 -13.53 5.00
CA GLN A 762 -14.32 -12.94 6.33
C GLN A 762 -14.00 -14.00 7.40
N LYS A 763 -14.71 -15.14 7.40
CA LYS A 763 -14.41 -16.26 8.29
C LYS A 763 -12.98 -16.78 8.08
N PHE A 764 -12.55 -16.91 6.84
CA PHE A 764 -11.19 -17.34 6.55
C PHE A 764 -10.13 -16.38 7.09
N LEU A 765 -10.32 -15.06 6.93
CA LEU A 765 -9.41 -14.06 7.51
C LEU A 765 -9.35 -14.23 9.04
N LEU A 766 -10.51 -14.44 9.69
CA LEU A 766 -10.60 -14.71 11.13
C LEU A 766 -9.90 -16.02 11.54
N THR A 767 -10.01 -17.10 10.76
CA THR A 767 -9.37 -18.39 11.02
C THR A 767 -7.86 -18.32 10.83
N LYS A 768 -7.37 -17.68 9.76
CA LYS A 768 -5.93 -17.43 9.56
C LYS A 768 -5.34 -16.61 10.70
N ALA A 769 -6.09 -15.62 11.22
CA ALA A 769 -5.68 -14.89 12.41
C ALA A 769 -5.68 -15.75 13.70
N GLN A 770 -6.51 -16.80 13.77
CA GLN A 770 -6.58 -17.76 14.89
C GLN A 770 -5.50 -18.84 14.85
N GLU A 771 -5.24 -19.45 13.70
CA GLU A 771 -4.24 -20.52 13.54
C GLU A 771 -2.85 -20.04 13.96
N SER A 772 -2.54 -18.80 13.63
CA SER A 772 -1.33 -18.11 14.06
C SER A 772 -1.31 -17.69 15.53
N SER A 773 -2.37 -17.98 16.30
CA SER A 773 -2.47 -17.74 17.76
C SER A 773 -2.51 -19.04 18.58
N SER A 774 -2.79 -20.19 17.96
CA SER A 774 -2.99 -21.48 18.64
C SER A 774 -1.78 -22.42 18.59
N GLN A 775 -0.72 -22.13 17.84
CA GLN A 775 0.58 -22.79 18.01
C GLN A 775 1.33 -22.21 19.21
N VAL A 776 0.84 -22.52 20.40
CA VAL A 776 1.56 -22.27 21.66
C VAL A 776 2.53 -23.42 21.89
N HIS A 777 3.72 -23.31 21.30
CA HIS A 777 4.93 -23.89 21.89
C HIS A 777 5.68 -22.76 22.60
N PRO A 778 6.13 -22.94 23.85
CA PRO A 778 6.85 -21.91 24.59
C PRO A 778 8.31 -21.88 24.12
N SER A 779 8.54 -21.36 22.92
CA SER A 779 9.83 -20.87 22.41
C SER A 779 9.63 -20.51 20.94
N THR A 780 10.23 -19.41 20.52
CA THR A 780 10.22 -18.80 19.17
C THR A 780 9.18 -17.69 18.97
N GLU A 781 9.67 -16.47 18.86
CA GLU A 781 8.96 -15.18 18.78
C GLU A 781 8.15 -14.94 17.49
N LEU A 782 8.05 -15.92 16.58
CA LEU A 782 7.33 -15.80 15.30
C LEU A 782 5.80 -15.59 15.45
N ASN A 783 5.27 -15.79 16.66
CA ASN A 783 3.83 -15.65 16.99
C ASN A 783 3.41 -14.22 17.42
N ALA A 784 4.33 -13.24 17.46
CA ALA A 784 3.99 -11.87 17.80
C ALA A 784 3.32 -11.10 16.64
N VAL A 785 3.66 -11.43 15.39
CA VAL A 785 3.18 -10.70 14.20
C VAL A 785 1.68 -10.84 13.99
N THR A 786 1.10 -11.99 14.32
CA THR A 786 -0.33 -12.27 14.12
C THR A 786 -1.20 -11.95 15.34
N ASN A 787 -0.68 -12.13 16.55
CA ASN A 787 -1.32 -11.60 17.77
C ASN A 787 -1.41 -10.05 17.77
N SER A 788 -0.54 -9.35 17.01
CA SER A 788 -0.59 -7.89 16.83
C SER A 788 -1.70 -7.37 15.88
N SER A 789 -2.32 -8.24 15.07
CA SER A 789 -3.35 -7.83 14.11
C SER A 789 -4.72 -7.68 14.79
N ARG A 790 -5.10 -8.65 15.63
CA ARG A 790 -6.35 -8.65 16.42
C ARG A 790 -6.43 -7.55 17.47
N THR A 791 -5.30 -7.04 17.94
CA THR A 791 -5.24 -5.96 18.94
C THR A 791 -5.20 -4.58 18.31
N ARG A 792 -5.09 -4.45 16.97
CA ARG A 792 -5.18 -3.17 16.26
C ARG A 792 -6.61 -2.75 15.95
N HIS A 793 -7.51 -3.73 15.78
CA HIS A 793 -8.90 -3.52 15.38
C HIS A 793 -9.86 -4.13 16.42
N VAL A 794 -10.63 -3.28 17.09
CA VAL A 794 -11.64 -3.71 18.07
C VAL A 794 -13.01 -3.29 17.57
N ALA A 795 -13.91 -4.26 17.43
CA ALA A 795 -15.31 -3.99 17.13
C ALA A 795 -16.20 -4.59 18.20
N ASP A 796 -17.11 -3.77 18.71
CA ASP A 796 -18.24 -4.18 19.51
C ASP A 796 -19.39 -4.59 18.60
N ARG A 797 -19.63 -5.89 18.48
CA ARG A 797 -20.71 -6.48 17.66
C ARG A 797 -21.85 -7.05 18.50
N LEU A 798 -21.90 -6.75 19.80
CA LEU A 798 -22.82 -7.35 20.77
C LEU A 798 -22.82 -8.89 20.82
N ASN A 799 -21.81 -9.55 20.25
CA ASN A 799 -21.71 -11.00 20.27
C ASN A 799 -21.04 -11.45 21.57
N GLU A 800 -21.76 -12.19 22.43
CA GLU A 800 -21.22 -12.68 23.71
C GLU A 800 -20.01 -13.59 23.56
N LYS A 801 -19.84 -14.20 22.37
CA LYS A 801 -18.67 -15.03 22.02
C LYS A 801 -17.44 -14.20 21.66
N ASP A 802 -17.59 -12.91 21.37
CA ASP A 802 -16.46 -12.04 21.03
C ASP A 802 -15.61 -11.80 22.28
N THR A 803 -14.28 -11.92 22.12
CA THR A 803 -13.31 -11.77 23.21
C THR A 803 -13.45 -10.44 23.96
N TRP A 804 -13.90 -9.39 23.27
CA TRP A 804 -14.01 -8.03 23.78
C TRP A 804 -15.33 -7.77 24.52
N HIS A 805 -16.37 -8.58 24.30
CA HIS A 805 -17.72 -8.34 24.82
C HIS A 805 -17.73 -8.15 26.35
N LYS A 806 -17.01 -9.03 27.07
CA LYS A 806 -16.87 -8.95 28.54
C LYS A 806 -16.14 -7.70 29.03
N TYR A 807 -15.28 -7.10 28.22
CA TYR A 807 -14.56 -5.87 28.56
C TYR A 807 -15.41 -4.63 28.34
N ILE A 808 -16.23 -4.64 27.28
CA ILE A 808 -17.08 -3.52 26.88
C ILE A 808 -18.37 -3.49 27.71
N HIS A 809 -19.10 -4.60 27.79
CA HIS A 809 -20.40 -4.69 28.46
C HIS A 809 -20.36 -5.32 29.86
N GLY A 810 -19.25 -5.97 30.24
CA GLY A 810 -19.14 -6.63 31.54
C GLY A 810 -18.77 -5.66 32.68
N ASN A 811 -19.18 -6.03 33.91
CA ASN A 811 -18.82 -5.33 35.16
C ASN A 811 -17.38 -5.62 35.64
N ALA A 812 -16.51 -6.11 34.75
CA ALA A 812 -15.25 -6.74 35.14
C ALA A 812 -14.35 -5.77 35.92
N ARG A 813 -14.08 -6.09 37.20
CA ARG A 813 -13.01 -5.50 38.05
C ARG A 813 -11.64 -5.96 37.54
N ASN A 814 -11.37 -5.76 36.25
CA ASN A 814 -10.12 -6.20 35.65
C ASN A 814 -9.00 -5.27 36.10
N ASP A 815 -7.93 -5.86 36.61
CA ASP A 815 -6.68 -5.16 36.90
C ASP A 815 -6.24 -4.35 35.68
N SER A 816 -5.80 -3.11 35.91
CA SER A 816 -5.34 -2.17 34.88
C SER A 816 -4.29 -2.80 33.95
N THR A 817 -3.46 -3.69 34.48
CA THR A 817 -2.46 -4.48 33.77
C THR A 817 -3.05 -5.36 32.66
N SER A 818 -4.23 -5.95 32.87
CA SER A 818 -4.93 -6.79 31.89
C SER A 818 -5.54 -5.98 30.73
N LEU A 819 -5.94 -4.74 30.98
CA LEU A 819 -6.45 -3.85 29.94
C LEU A 819 -5.34 -3.28 29.07
N VAL A 820 -4.21 -2.91 29.67
CA VAL A 820 -3.04 -2.41 28.94
C VAL A 820 -2.50 -3.48 28.00
N THR A 821 -2.28 -4.70 28.48
CA THR A 821 -1.82 -5.82 27.64
C THR A 821 -2.74 -6.11 26.45
N LYS A 822 -4.06 -5.90 26.60
CA LYS A 822 -5.04 -6.19 25.55
C LYS A 822 -5.27 -5.07 24.54
N PHE A 823 -5.25 -3.82 24.99
CA PHE A 823 -5.71 -2.70 24.16
C PHE A 823 -4.60 -1.71 23.77
N LYS A 824 -3.38 -1.80 24.31
CA LYS A 824 -2.28 -0.85 24.05
C LYS A 824 -1.97 -0.63 22.56
N GLY A 825 -2.24 -1.62 21.71
CA GLY A 825 -2.01 -1.58 20.26
C GLY A 825 -3.18 -1.10 19.40
N VAL A 826 -4.34 -0.76 19.98
CA VAL A 826 -5.56 -0.50 19.20
C VAL A 826 -5.45 0.81 18.42
N LEU A 827 -5.69 0.70 17.11
CA LEU A 827 -5.76 1.83 16.17
C LEU A 827 -7.22 2.20 15.86
N SER A 828 -8.13 1.22 15.82
CA SER A 828 -9.53 1.46 15.50
C SER A 828 -10.46 0.76 16.47
N PHE A 829 -11.44 1.53 16.96
CA PHE A 829 -12.56 1.05 17.74
C PHE A 829 -13.86 1.40 17.03
N MET A 830 -14.70 0.39 16.80
CA MET A 830 -16.05 0.55 16.24
C MET A 830 -17.09 -0.08 17.16
N SER A 831 -18.26 0.53 17.30
CA SER A 831 -19.39 -0.11 17.95
C SER A 831 -20.59 -0.20 17.02
N PHE A 832 -21.24 -1.36 17.08
CA PHE A 832 -22.49 -1.71 16.41
C PHE A 832 -23.58 -2.01 17.45
N ASP A 833 -23.44 -1.48 18.68
CA ASP A 833 -24.46 -1.57 19.72
C ASP A 833 -25.62 -0.64 19.38
N ASP A 834 -26.63 -1.19 18.72
CA ASP A 834 -27.84 -0.51 18.24
C ASP A 834 -28.99 -0.57 19.25
N ARG A 835 -28.76 -1.12 20.46
CA ARG A 835 -29.79 -1.17 21.49
C ARG A 835 -30.22 0.25 21.88
N GLU A 836 -31.50 0.41 22.17
CA GLU A 836 -32.04 1.69 22.63
C GLU A 836 -31.86 1.88 24.16
N GLY A 837 -32.01 3.13 24.60
CA GLY A 837 -31.98 3.51 26.01
C GLY A 837 -30.59 3.86 26.56
N ARG A 838 -30.50 4.05 27.88
CA ARG A 838 -29.29 4.62 28.53
C ARG A 838 -28.14 3.63 28.72
N LYS A 839 -28.41 2.33 28.62
CA LYS A 839 -27.45 1.27 28.99
C LYS A 839 -26.27 1.19 28.01
N PRO A 840 -26.46 1.15 26.68
CA PRO A 840 -25.36 1.13 25.69
C PRO A 840 -24.36 2.26 25.87
N GLY A 841 -24.86 3.51 25.86
CA GLY A 841 -24.02 4.69 26.06
C GLY A 841 -23.29 4.71 27.39
N LYS A 842 -23.87 4.15 28.46
CA LYS A 842 -23.25 4.06 29.80
C LYS A 842 -22.16 2.99 29.86
N GLU A 843 -22.39 1.83 29.27
CA GLU A 843 -21.40 0.74 29.18
C GLU A 843 -20.18 1.21 28.38
N LEU A 844 -20.44 1.80 27.20
CA LEU A 844 -19.39 2.34 26.35
C LEU A 844 -18.61 3.48 27.02
N TYR A 845 -19.30 4.41 27.68
CA TYR A 845 -18.65 5.47 28.47
C TYR A 845 -17.69 4.89 29.51
N LYS A 846 -18.14 3.89 30.30
CA LYS A 846 -17.31 3.26 31.32
C LYS A 846 -16.09 2.57 30.71
N PHE A 847 -16.28 1.87 29.60
CA PHE A 847 -15.21 1.22 28.85
C PHE A 847 -14.17 2.23 28.36
N LEU A 848 -14.59 3.22 27.56
CA LEU A 848 -13.70 4.24 27.01
C LEU A 848 -12.98 4.99 28.13
N ASN A 849 -13.70 5.43 29.16
CA ASN A 849 -13.10 6.18 30.26
C ASN A 849 -12.00 5.39 30.97
N ARG A 850 -12.27 4.10 31.26
CA ARG A 850 -11.32 3.19 31.90
C ARG A 850 -10.10 2.94 31.02
N CYS A 851 -10.30 2.57 29.76
CA CYS A 851 -9.20 2.26 28.84
C CYS A 851 -8.31 3.47 28.54
N ILE A 852 -8.89 4.67 28.38
CA ILE A 852 -8.11 5.89 28.16
C ILE A 852 -7.38 6.31 29.44
N SER A 853 -8.02 6.18 30.61
CA SER A 853 -7.38 6.47 31.90
C SER A 853 -6.18 5.54 32.17
N SER A 854 -6.32 4.26 31.81
CA SER A 854 -5.24 3.27 31.87
C SER A 854 -4.23 3.39 30.72
N ARG A 855 -4.32 4.43 29.88
CA ARG A 855 -3.39 4.72 28.77
C ARG A 855 -3.31 3.62 27.70
N CYS A 856 -4.30 2.73 27.61
CA CYS A 856 -4.25 1.63 26.65
C CYS A 856 -4.85 1.99 25.28
N LEU A 857 -5.66 3.05 25.16
CA LEU A 857 -6.18 3.50 23.86
C LEU A 857 -5.43 4.70 23.26
N LEU A 858 -4.24 5.06 23.74
CA LEU A 858 -3.54 6.27 23.28
C LEU A 858 -3.08 6.22 21.81
N LEU A 859 -3.04 5.03 21.20
CA LEU A 859 -2.73 4.84 19.78
C LEU A 859 -3.95 4.97 18.85
N LEU A 860 -5.15 5.14 19.41
CA LEU A 860 -6.40 5.16 18.67
C LEU A 860 -6.42 6.30 17.63
N ARG A 861 -6.65 5.92 16.37
CA ARG A 861 -6.84 6.82 15.21
C ARG A 861 -8.30 6.91 14.82
N VAL A 862 -9.09 5.87 15.05
CA VAL A 862 -10.50 5.78 14.66
C VAL A 862 -11.36 5.44 15.87
N LEU A 863 -12.34 6.30 16.15
CA LEU A 863 -13.42 6.06 17.08
C LEU A 863 -14.75 6.22 16.35
N ASP A 864 -15.36 5.11 15.94
CA ASP A 864 -16.62 5.09 15.21
C ASP A 864 -17.74 4.53 16.10
N LEU A 865 -18.66 5.40 16.48
CA LEU A 865 -19.83 5.10 17.28
C LEU A 865 -21.12 5.24 16.46
N GLU A 866 -21.04 5.13 15.13
CA GLU A 866 -22.20 5.31 14.25
C GLU A 866 -23.36 4.38 14.65
N GLY A 867 -24.53 4.97 14.95
CA GLY A 867 -25.75 4.24 15.34
C GLY A 867 -25.89 3.94 16.84
N VAL A 868 -24.85 4.20 17.66
CA VAL A 868 -24.94 3.97 19.11
C VAL A 868 -25.90 4.97 19.75
N HIS A 869 -26.89 4.50 20.51
CA HIS A 869 -27.90 5.37 21.11
C HIS A 869 -27.32 6.23 22.27
N LYS A 870 -27.36 7.56 22.12
CA LYS A 870 -26.97 8.58 23.12
C LYS A 870 -25.66 8.27 23.88
N PRO A 871 -24.52 8.08 23.19
CA PRO A 871 -23.25 7.77 23.82
C PRO A 871 -22.75 8.96 24.64
N LYS A 872 -22.24 8.71 25.85
CA LYS A 872 -21.52 9.75 26.60
C LYS A 872 -20.04 9.67 26.27
N LEU A 873 -19.45 10.77 25.82
CA LEU A 873 -18.02 10.89 25.55
C LEU A 873 -17.28 11.32 26.82
N PRO A 874 -16.39 10.50 27.41
CA PRO A 874 -15.63 10.90 28.59
C PRO A 874 -14.64 12.02 28.30
N GLU A 875 -14.42 12.90 29.29
CA GLU A 875 -13.45 14.00 29.18
C GLU A 875 -12.03 13.54 28.83
N ASN A 876 -11.70 12.31 29.22
CA ASN A 876 -10.41 11.70 28.92
C ASN A 876 -10.16 11.53 27.41
N ILE A 877 -11.16 11.61 26.53
CA ILE A 877 -10.97 11.58 25.06
C ILE A 877 -9.98 12.65 24.59
N LYS A 878 -9.87 13.78 25.29
CA LYS A 878 -8.85 14.81 24.98
C LYS A 878 -7.40 14.29 24.97
N LYS A 879 -7.14 13.15 25.62
CA LYS A 879 -5.83 12.47 25.65
C LYS A 879 -5.54 11.65 24.39
N LEU A 880 -6.52 11.43 23.52
CA LEU A 880 -6.39 10.69 22.27
C LEU A 880 -5.78 11.56 21.16
N THR A 881 -4.53 11.98 21.35
CA THR A 881 -3.84 12.92 20.46
C THR A 881 -3.57 12.39 19.05
N ARG A 882 -3.73 11.07 18.82
CA ARG A 882 -3.59 10.41 17.52
C ARG A 882 -4.91 10.21 16.78
N LEU A 883 -6.04 10.60 17.37
CA LEU A 883 -7.36 10.41 16.78
C LEU A 883 -7.50 11.25 15.51
N ARG A 884 -7.86 10.60 14.39
CA ARG A 884 -8.07 11.21 13.07
C ARG A 884 -9.52 11.18 12.63
N TYR A 885 -10.31 10.21 13.09
CA TYR A 885 -11.74 10.10 12.78
C TYR A 885 -12.56 9.89 14.06
N LEU A 886 -13.57 10.75 14.23
CA LEU A 886 -14.61 10.63 15.23
C LEU A 886 -15.98 10.53 14.55
N GLY A 887 -16.53 9.31 14.51
CA GLY A 887 -17.84 9.01 13.95
C GLY A 887 -18.92 9.01 15.02
N LEU A 888 -19.85 9.96 14.96
CA LEU A 888 -20.99 10.09 15.87
C LEU A 888 -22.32 10.13 15.11
N ARG A 889 -22.31 9.69 13.86
CA ARG A 889 -23.50 9.70 13.03
C ARG A 889 -24.60 8.82 13.63
N TRP A 890 -25.86 9.26 13.54
CA TRP A 890 -27.02 8.52 14.07
C TRP A 890 -26.96 8.23 15.58
N THR A 891 -26.21 9.03 16.36
CA THR A 891 -26.05 8.76 17.80
C THR A 891 -27.05 9.48 18.71
N TYR A 892 -27.94 10.31 18.16
CA TYR A 892 -28.89 11.12 18.94
C TYR A 892 -28.21 11.97 20.04
N LEU A 893 -26.92 12.30 19.87
CA LEU A 893 -26.16 13.09 20.82
C LEU A 893 -26.66 14.54 20.82
N GLU A 894 -26.87 15.12 22.00
CA GLU A 894 -27.47 16.47 22.15
C GLU A 894 -26.41 17.59 22.25
N SER A 895 -25.20 17.27 22.70
CA SER A 895 -24.11 18.23 22.82
C SER A 895 -22.76 17.61 22.51
N LEU A 896 -21.86 18.41 21.92
CA LEU A 896 -20.48 18.04 21.70
C LEU A 896 -19.60 18.65 22.80
N PRO A 897 -18.72 17.86 23.45
CA PRO A 897 -17.83 18.42 24.45
C PRO A 897 -16.83 19.44 23.87
N SER A 898 -16.51 20.48 24.63
CA SER A 898 -15.61 21.56 24.17
C SER A 898 -14.18 21.11 23.87
N PHE A 899 -13.72 19.99 24.45
CA PHE A 899 -12.38 19.45 24.24
C PHE A 899 -12.16 18.84 22.84
N ILE A 900 -13.18 18.71 21.99
CA ILE A 900 -12.97 18.20 20.62
C ILE A 900 -11.94 19.05 19.86
N SER A 901 -11.87 20.36 20.15
CA SER A 901 -10.87 21.25 19.55
C SER A 901 -9.43 20.99 20.00
N THR A 902 -9.19 20.19 21.05
CA THR A 902 -7.83 19.83 21.47
C THR A 902 -7.27 18.64 20.70
N LEU A 903 -8.10 17.98 19.88
CA LEU A 903 -7.70 16.83 19.07
C LEU A 903 -7.03 17.32 17.77
N GLN A 904 -5.75 17.70 17.88
CA GLN A 904 -5.01 18.35 16.78
C GLN A 904 -4.93 17.51 15.50
N LYS A 905 -4.90 16.17 15.59
CA LYS A 905 -4.82 15.28 14.42
C LYS A 905 -6.19 14.89 13.84
N LEU A 906 -7.29 15.44 14.37
CA LEU A 906 -8.63 15.08 13.91
C LEU A 906 -8.87 15.65 12.51
N GLN A 907 -9.11 14.75 11.55
CA GLN A 907 -9.34 15.08 10.14
C GLN A 907 -10.81 14.97 9.76
N THR A 908 -11.55 14.02 10.35
CA THR A 908 -12.97 13.80 10.07
C THR A 908 -13.80 13.82 11.34
N LEU A 909 -14.82 14.69 11.37
CA LEU A 909 -15.83 14.75 12.42
C LEU A 909 -17.21 14.55 11.79
N ASP A 910 -17.85 13.41 12.10
CA ASP A 910 -19.17 13.07 11.54
C ASP A 910 -20.27 13.14 12.61
N LEU A 911 -21.03 14.23 12.59
CA LEU A 911 -22.14 14.53 13.51
C LEU A 911 -23.51 14.40 12.84
N LYS A 912 -23.58 13.79 11.66
CA LYS A 912 -24.83 13.76 10.89
C LYS A 912 -25.90 12.93 11.61
N HIS A 913 -27.14 13.41 11.64
CA HIS A 913 -28.24 12.78 12.38
C HIS A 913 -27.98 12.68 13.90
N THR A 914 -27.32 13.68 14.47
CA THR A 914 -27.27 13.94 15.93
C THR A 914 -28.23 15.09 16.29
N TYR A 915 -28.57 15.24 17.56
CA TYR A 915 -29.36 16.36 18.12
C TYR A 915 -28.49 17.58 18.49
N ILE A 916 -27.28 17.71 17.93
CA ILE A 916 -26.38 18.83 18.23
C ILE A 916 -26.90 20.10 17.54
N HIS A 917 -27.32 21.08 18.32
CA HIS A 917 -27.86 22.35 17.82
C HIS A 917 -26.80 23.44 17.59
N THR A 918 -25.70 23.43 18.33
CA THR A 918 -24.62 24.43 18.23
C THR A 918 -23.26 23.77 18.32
N LEU A 919 -22.32 24.20 17.48
CA LEU A 919 -20.91 23.86 17.64
C LEU A 919 -20.23 24.89 18.54
N THR A 920 -19.23 24.47 19.31
CA THR A 920 -18.41 25.39 20.09
C THR A 920 -17.50 26.22 19.19
N SER A 921 -17.25 27.49 19.54
CA SER A 921 -16.38 28.40 18.77
C SER A 921 -14.95 27.89 18.58
N SER A 922 -14.55 26.91 19.40
CA SER A 922 -13.28 26.22 19.29
C SER A 922 -13.13 25.35 18.02
N ILE A 923 -14.21 25.12 17.26
CA ILE A 923 -14.15 24.41 15.97
C ILE A 923 -13.24 25.12 14.95
N TRP A 924 -13.15 26.45 15.02
CA TRP A 924 -12.25 27.29 14.21
C TRP A 924 -10.76 27.09 14.51
N LYS A 925 -10.41 26.25 15.50
CA LYS A 925 -9.02 25.89 15.85
C LYS A 925 -8.65 24.47 15.40
N THR A 926 -9.54 23.79 14.67
CA THR A 926 -9.30 22.42 14.21
C THR A 926 -8.71 22.40 12.79
N GLU A 927 -7.98 21.34 12.48
CA GLU A 927 -7.42 21.07 11.14
C GLU A 927 -8.29 20.02 10.41
N LEU A 928 -9.62 20.19 10.50
CA LEU A 928 -10.56 19.26 9.90
C LEU A 928 -10.54 19.36 8.38
N ARG A 929 -10.55 18.19 7.73
CA ARG A 929 -10.74 18.02 6.29
C ARG A 929 -12.20 17.75 5.94
N HIS A 930 -12.91 17.05 6.83
CA HIS A 930 -14.31 16.68 6.63
C HIS A 930 -15.14 16.94 7.88
N LEU A 931 -16.18 17.77 7.72
CA LEU A 931 -17.16 18.08 8.74
C LEU A 931 -18.57 17.77 8.24
N PHE A 932 -19.21 16.78 8.86
CA PHE A 932 -20.60 16.44 8.58
C PHE A 932 -21.47 16.86 9.76
N LEU A 933 -22.45 17.71 9.50
CA LEU A 933 -23.40 18.28 10.44
C LEU A 933 -24.81 17.75 10.23
N SER A 934 -25.66 18.05 11.19
CA SER A 934 -27.03 17.55 11.25
C SER A 934 -28.00 18.58 10.73
N GLU A 935 -28.26 18.51 9.43
CA GLU A 935 -29.21 19.41 8.75
C GLU A 935 -30.61 19.41 9.42
N THR A 936 -31.08 18.24 9.82
CA THR A 936 -32.42 18.06 10.43
C THR A 936 -32.58 18.73 11.79
N TYR A 937 -31.47 18.98 12.50
CA TYR A 937 -31.49 19.58 13.84
C TYR A 937 -30.87 20.97 13.86
N ARG A 938 -30.72 21.58 12.67
CA ARG A 938 -30.37 22.98 12.49
C ARG A 938 -29.07 23.37 13.21
N THR A 939 -28.04 22.53 13.07
CA THR A 939 -26.75 22.76 13.73
C THR A 939 -26.14 24.09 13.26
N ARG A 940 -26.13 25.11 14.13
CA ARG A 940 -25.56 26.43 13.87
C ARG A 940 -24.03 26.40 13.90
N PHE A 941 -23.41 27.11 12.96
CA PHE A 941 -21.98 27.33 12.95
C PHE A 941 -21.62 28.59 13.76
N PRO A 942 -20.66 28.51 14.70
CA PRO A 942 -20.36 29.61 15.60
C PRO A 942 -19.63 30.75 14.90
N THR A 943 -19.81 31.97 15.43
CA THR A 943 -19.01 33.14 15.03
C THR A 943 -17.52 32.92 15.31
N LYS A 944 -16.67 33.36 14.37
CA LYS A 944 -15.21 33.27 14.54
C LYS A 944 -14.78 34.27 15.64
N PRO A 945 -14.10 33.82 16.71
CA PRO A 945 -13.64 34.73 17.75
C PRO A 945 -12.54 35.67 17.24
N ARG A 946 -12.50 36.91 17.73
CA ARG A 946 -11.42 37.87 17.41
C ARG A 946 -10.07 37.33 17.92
N GLY A 947 -9.03 37.39 17.07
CA GLY A 947 -7.67 36.95 17.43
C GLY A 947 -7.39 35.44 17.31
N VAL A 948 -8.35 34.63 16.84
CA VAL A 948 -8.09 33.23 16.47
C VAL A 948 -7.58 33.20 15.03
N GLY A 949 -6.39 32.63 14.83
CA GLY A 949 -5.75 32.47 13.51
C GLY A 949 -6.60 31.68 12.51
N ASP A 950 -6.19 31.64 11.25
CA ASP A 950 -6.87 30.87 10.22
C ASP A 950 -6.60 29.38 10.42
N SER A 951 -7.59 28.65 10.94
CA SER A 951 -7.59 27.19 10.98
C SER A 951 -8.98 26.70 10.54
N LEU A 952 -9.01 25.55 9.85
CA LEU A 952 -9.99 25.07 8.85
C LEU A 952 -9.65 25.37 7.38
N SER A 953 -8.42 25.79 7.05
CA SER A 953 -7.97 25.97 5.65
C SER A 953 -8.12 24.69 4.83
N ASP A 954 -7.85 23.53 5.43
CA ASP A 954 -7.80 22.24 4.74
C ASP A 954 -9.19 21.59 4.60
N LEU A 955 -10.27 22.31 4.94
CA LEU A 955 -11.62 21.79 4.95
C LEU A 955 -12.16 21.59 3.52
N GLN A 956 -12.26 20.32 3.11
CA GLN A 956 -12.73 19.94 1.77
C GLN A 956 -14.20 19.54 1.74
N THR A 957 -14.79 19.20 2.89
CA THR A 957 -16.22 18.84 2.97
C THR A 957 -16.87 19.52 4.15
N LEU A 958 -17.91 20.30 3.86
CA LEU A 958 -18.80 20.91 4.84
C LEU A 958 -20.23 20.58 4.47
N TRP A 959 -20.84 19.63 5.18
CA TRP A 959 -22.13 19.07 4.79
C TRP A 959 -23.16 19.13 5.89
N GLY A 960 -24.35 19.65 5.61
CA GLY A 960 -25.44 19.76 6.58
C GLY A 960 -25.39 21.03 7.43
N LEU A 961 -24.68 22.06 6.96
CA LEU A 961 -24.63 23.38 7.57
C LEU A 961 -26.04 24.00 7.57
N PHE A 962 -26.47 24.49 8.72
CA PHE A 962 -27.67 25.31 8.82
C PHE A 962 -27.28 26.80 8.82
N VAL A 963 -27.95 27.58 7.97
CA VAL A 963 -27.72 29.02 7.82
C VAL A 963 -29.00 29.76 8.18
N ASP A 964 -28.87 30.64 9.15
CA ASP A 964 -29.89 31.58 9.61
C ASP A 964 -29.34 33.01 9.64
N GLU A 965 -30.11 33.94 10.17
CA GLU A 965 -29.82 35.38 10.21
C GLU A 965 -28.53 35.70 10.99
N GLU A 966 -28.19 34.87 11.99
CA GLU A 966 -27.00 35.05 12.85
C GLU A 966 -25.75 34.40 12.28
N THR A 967 -25.89 33.53 11.27
CA THR A 967 -24.77 32.75 10.75
C THR A 967 -23.75 33.63 10.01
N PRO A 968 -22.43 33.54 10.33
CA PRO A 968 -21.39 34.42 9.80
C PRO A 968 -20.89 33.96 8.41
N VAL A 969 -21.73 34.09 7.39
CA VAL A 969 -21.34 33.74 6.01
C VAL A 969 -20.28 34.70 5.49
N LYS A 970 -20.61 35.99 5.37
CA LYS A 970 -19.72 37.05 4.87
C LYS A 970 -18.64 37.40 5.90
N GLY A 971 -17.38 37.42 5.48
CA GLY A 971 -16.22 37.68 6.34
C GLY A 971 -15.83 36.50 7.25
N GLY A 972 -16.47 35.34 7.08
CA GLY A 972 -16.34 34.16 7.92
C GLY A 972 -16.24 32.90 7.08
N LEU A 973 -17.37 32.22 6.87
CA LEU A 973 -17.42 30.96 6.09
C LEU A 973 -17.02 31.16 4.62
N ASP A 974 -17.28 32.35 4.05
CA ASP A 974 -16.95 32.70 2.67
C ASP A 974 -15.44 32.74 2.34
N LYS A 975 -14.59 32.59 3.36
CA LYS A 975 -13.13 32.43 3.23
C LYS A 975 -12.70 30.98 3.01
N LEU A 976 -13.58 30.01 3.25
CA LEU A 976 -13.30 28.59 3.04
C LEU A 976 -13.53 28.27 1.56
N VAL A 977 -12.47 28.39 0.76
CA VAL A 977 -12.54 28.30 -0.71
C VAL A 977 -12.20 26.92 -1.29
N ASP A 978 -11.49 26.08 -0.53
CA ASP A 978 -11.04 24.75 -0.96
C ASP A 978 -12.10 23.64 -0.77
N ILE A 979 -13.35 24.03 -0.53
CA ILE A 979 -14.46 23.11 -0.33
C ILE A 979 -14.82 22.41 -1.65
N LYS A 980 -14.72 21.08 -1.64
CA LYS A 980 -15.14 20.21 -2.74
C LYS A 980 -16.59 19.73 -2.59
N ARG A 981 -17.11 19.60 -1.36
CA ARG A 981 -18.48 19.14 -1.11
C ARG A 981 -19.18 20.04 -0.12
N LEU A 982 -20.23 20.71 -0.58
CA LEU A 982 -20.98 21.69 0.20
C LEU A 982 -22.44 21.29 0.34
N GLY A 983 -22.93 21.23 1.57
CA GLY A 983 -24.34 20.98 1.88
C GLY A 983 -24.88 22.00 2.86
N ILE A 984 -25.82 22.84 2.40
CA ILE A 984 -26.40 23.96 3.15
C ILE A 984 -27.92 23.87 3.18
N ALA A 985 -28.52 24.14 4.34
CA ALA A 985 -29.93 24.44 4.50
C ALA A 985 -30.10 25.84 5.10
N CYS A 986 -30.71 26.74 4.34
CA CYS A 986 -31.04 28.10 4.73
C CYS A 986 -32.49 28.14 5.22
N GLN A 987 -32.71 28.65 6.44
CA GLN A 987 -34.04 28.89 6.96
C GLN A 987 -33.98 29.98 8.05
N PRO A 988 -34.86 31.00 8.00
CA PRO A 988 -34.93 31.99 9.08
C PRO A 988 -35.42 31.32 10.38
N MET A 989 -34.86 31.77 11.50
CA MET A 989 -35.23 31.30 12.84
C MET A 989 -36.08 32.31 13.61
N SER A 990 -36.19 33.54 13.09
CA SER A 990 -36.95 34.62 13.70
C SER A 990 -37.81 35.30 12.63
N PRO A 991 -38.97 35.89 12.99
CA PRO A 991 -39.73 36.76 12.08
C PRO A 991 -39.04 38.13 11.85
N GLN A 992 -37.71 38.13 11.79
CA GLN A 992 -36.91 39.31 11.47
C GLN A 992 -37.19 39.81 10.04
N PRO A 993 -36.78 41.03 9.66
CA PRO A 993 -37.04 41.56 8.33
C PRO A 993 -36.49 40.60 7.26
N GLU A 994 -37.33 40.23 6.28
CA GLU A 994 -36.95 39.34 5.16
C GLU A 994 -35.64 39.77 4.50
N GLU A 995 -35.36 41.09 4.47
CA GLU A 995 -34.13 41.71 3.95
C GLU A 995 -32.84 41.12 4.54
N VAL A 996 -32.80 40.83 5.85
CA VAL A 996 -31.58 40.31 6.50
C VAL A 996 -31.24 38.93 5.95
N MET A 997 -32.25 38.07 5.87
CA MET A 997 -32.08 36.71 5.40
C MET A 997 -31.85 36.67 3.89
N GLU A 998 -32.47 37.55 3.10
CA GLU A 998 -32.19 37.71 1.68
C GLU A 998 -30.72 38.10 1.43
N SER A 999 -30.17 39.00 2.26
CA SER A 999 -28.74 39.31 2.23
C SER A 999 -27.85 38.10 2.56
N LYS A 1000 -28.29 37.21 3.46
CA LYS A 1000 -27.58 35.93 3.73
C LYS A 1000 -27.65 34.97 2.56
N LEU A 1001 -28.80 34.83 1.92
CA LEU A 1001 -28.96 34.01 0.72
C LEU A 1001 -28.03 34.49 -0.40
N GLN A 1002 -27.92 35.81 -0.59
CA GLN A 1002 -26.97 36.38 -1.55
C GLN A 1002 -25.51 36.11 -1.15
N ALA A 1003 -25.15 36.27 0.13
CA ALA A 1003 -23.80 35.95 0.60
C ALA A 1003 -23.44 34.47 0.40
N VAL A 1004 -24.40 33.55 0.52
CA VAL A 1004 -24.22 32.13 0.20
C VAL A 1004 -24.01 31.92 -1.30
N ALA A 1005 -24.78 32.60 -2.15
CA ALA A 1005 -24.60 32.53 -3.61
C ALA A 1005 -23.20 33.02 -4.04
N ASP A 1006 -22.75 34.15 -3.47
CA ASP A 1006 -21.43 34.71 -3.73
C ASP A 1006 -20.31 33.77 -3.25
N TRP A 1007 -20.50 33.11 -2.11
CA TRP A 1007 -19.55 32.12 -1.61
C TRP A 1007 -19.46 30.91 -2.53
N ILE A 1008 -20.58 30.33 -2.97
CA ILE A 1008 -20.60 29.19 -3.92
C ILE A 1008 -19.84 29.55 -5.19
N THR A 1009 -19.97 30.79 -5.67
CA THR A 1009 -19.27 31.28 -6.87
C THR A 1009 -17.74 31.24 -6.73
N LYS A 1010 -17.20 31.42 -5.51
CA LYS A 1010 -15.76 31.38 -5.22
C LYS A 1010 -15.18 29.96 -5.14
N LEU A 1011 -16.01 28.92 -5.05
CA LEU A 1011 -15.57 27.53 -4.85
C LEU A 1011 -15.13 26.86 -6.16
N GLY A 1012 -13.92 27.16 -6.63
CA GLY A 1012 -13.40 26.63 -7.91
C GLY A 1012 -13.25 25.11 -7.99
N TYR A 1013 -13.10 24.43 -6.85
CA TYR A 1013 -12.95 22.96 -6.78
C TYR A 1013 -14.24 22.23 -6.39
N LEU A 1014 -15.40 22.90 -6.41
CA LEU A 1014 -16.67 22.32 -6.00
C LEU A 1014 -17.07 21.14 -6.89
N GLN A 1015 -17.37 20.02 -6.27
CA GLN A 1015 -17.73 18.74 -6.88
C GLN A 1015 -19.18 18.32 -6.62
N SER A 1016 -19.69 18.62 -5.42
CA SER A 1016 -21.07 18.32 -5.02
C SER A 1016 -21.68 19.48 -4.25
N LEU A 1017 -22.86 19.91 -4.67
CA LEU A 1017 -23.63 21.00 -4.06
C LEU A 1017 -25.01 20.51 -3.65
N ARG A 1018 -25.34 20.66 -2.37
CA ARG A 1018 -26.69 20.53 -1.85
C ARG A 1018 -27.11 21.86 -1.24
N LEU A 1019 -28.10 22.52 -1.84
CA LEU A 1019 -28.64 23.78 -1.35
C LEU A 1019 -30.14 23.62 -1.11
N LYS A 1020 -30.58 23.98 0.09
CA LYS A 1020 -31.99 24.01 0.46
C LYS A 1020 -32.34 25.38 1.03
N SER A 1021 -33.47 25.93 0.60
CA SER A 1021 -34.00 27.19 1.11
C SER A 1021 -35.45 27.00 1.54
N ARG A 1022 -35.76 27.42 2.77
CA ARG A 1022 -37.09 27.35 3.36
C ARG A 1022 -37.43 28.63 4.10
N ASP A 1023 -38.71 28.95 4.17
CA ASP A 1023 -39.24 30.05 4.98
C ASP A 1023 -39.35 29.63 6.46
N GLU A 1024 -39.79 30.54 7.33
CA GLU A 1024 -40.02 30.31 8.76
C GLU A 1024 -40.96 29.11 9.03
N ASN A 1025 -41.93 28.89 8.14
CA ASN A 1025 -42.93 27.82 8.21
C ASN A 1025 -42.42 26.50 7.63
N GLY A 1026 -41.15 26.45 7.20
CA GLY A 1026 -40.54 25.29 6.57
C GLY A 1026 -41.02 25.02 5.14
N ARG A 1027 -41.75 25.95 4.51
CA ARG A 1027 -42.16 25.85 3.10
C ARG A 1027 -40.98 26.23 2.19
N PRO A 1028 -40.97 25.77 0.93
CA PRO A 1028 -39.89 26.11 -0.01
C PRO A 1028 -39.83 27.63 -0.24
N TRP A 1029 -38.61 28.19 -0.17
CA TRP A 1029 -38.37 29.63 -0.35
C TRP A 1029 -37.27 29.89 -1.37
N ASN A 1030 -36.88 31.15 -1.57
CA ASN A 1030 -36.03 31.58 -2.67
C ASN A 1030 -34.62 30.96 -2.60
N ILE A 1031 -34.15 30.48 -3.75
CA ILE A 1031 -32.77 30.07 -3.98
C ILE A 1031 -32.12 31.10 -4.89
N ASN A 1032 -31.14 31.81 -4.34
CA ASN A 1032 -30.26 32.70 -5.09
C ASN A 1032 -29.01 31.93 -5.52
N LEU A 1033 -28.69 31.98 -6.81
CA LEU A 1033 -27.51 31.37 -7.41
C LEU A 1033 -26.98 32.32 -8.49
N ASN A 1034 -25.66 32.52 -8.50
CA ASN A 1034 -24.95 33.16 -9.60
C ASN A 1034 -24.55 32.09 -10.64
N SER A 1035 -24.04 32.52 -11.80
CA SER A 1035 -23.59 31.59 -12.87
C SER A 1035 -22.62 30.53 -12.33
N LEU A 1036 -22.87 29.26 -12.69
CA LEU A 1036 -22.05 28.11 -12.31
C LEU A 1036 -21.31 27.49 -13.49
N GLU A 1037 -21.25 28.18 -14.64
CA GLU A 1037 -20.64 27.67 -15.88
C GLU A 1037 -19.17 27.28 -15.70
N ASN A 1038 -18.44 28.01 -14.84
CA ASN A 1038 -17.02 27.80 -14.59
C ASN A 1038 -16.73 26.69 -13.55
N HIS A 1039 -17.74 26.11 -12.91
CA HIS A 1039 -17.57 25.02 -11.93
C HIS A 1039 -17.39 23.67 -12.64
N ILE A 1040 -16.29 23.52 -13.38
CA ILE A 1040 -16.00 22.37 -14.25
C ILE A 1040 -15.90 21.02 -13.52
N ASN A 1041 -15.73 21.05 -12.19
CA ASN A 1041 -15.66 19.86 -11.36
C ASN A 1041 -17.02 19.46 -10.76
N LEU A 1042 -18.05 20.30 -10.88
CA LEU A 1042 -19.35 20.09 -10.26
C LEU A 1042 -20.13 19.02 -11.03
N TYR A 1043 -20.31 17.85 -10.41
CA TYR A 1043 -20.97 16.71 -11.03
C TYR A 1043 -22.28 16.32 -10.33
N ASP A 1044 -22.49 16.69 -9.06
CA ASP A 1044 -23.70 16.37 -8.29
C ASP A 1044 -24.34 17.65 -7.73
N MET A 1045 -25.62 17.88 -8.07
CA MET A 1045 -26.34 19.04 -7.60
C MET A 1045 -27.76 18.70 -7.12
N TYR A 1046 -28.09 19.13 -5.91
CA TYR A 1046 -29.41 19.03 -5.29
C TYR A 1046 -29.89 20.40 -4.84
N LEU A 1047 -31.01 20.87 -5.42
CA LEU A 1047 -31.63 22.15 -5.08
C LEU A 1047 -33.06 21.93 -4.56
N LEU A 1048 -33.37 22.46 -3.38
CA LEU A 1048 -34.74 22.47 -2.81
C LEU A 1048 -35.15 23.87 -2.41
N GLY A 1049 -36.14 24.44 -3.10
CA GLY A 1049 -36.57 25.82 -2.94
C GLY A 1049 -36.97 26.42 -4.29
N CYS A 1050 -37.60 27.58 -4.29
CA CYS A 1050 -38.04 28.31 -5.47
C CYS A 1050 -36.85 28.99 -6.14
N LEU A 1051 -36.57 28.70 -7.42
CA LEU A 1051 -35.48 29.37 -8.13
C LEU A 1051 -35.88 30.81 -8.48
N SER A 1052 -35.07 31.79 -8.05
CA SER A 1052 -35.35 33.22 -8.27
C SER A 1052 -35.36 33.59 -9.77
N SER A 1053 -34.56 32.90 -10.58
CA SER A 1053 -34.59 32.99 -12.05
C SER A 1053 -34.49 31.62 -12.69
N GLN A 1054 -35.31 31.36 -13.71
CA GLN A 1054 -35.25 30.12 -14.50
C GLN A 1054 -34.07 30.12 -15.50
N SER A 1055 -33.51 31.29 -15.84
CA SER A 1055 -32.37 31.37 -16.77
C SER A 1055 -31.12 30.68 -16.23
N ILE A 1056 -31.00 30.53 -14.90
CA ILE A 1056 -29.86 29.87 -14.25
C ILE A 1056 -29.64 28.43 -14.72
N LEU A 1057 -30.71 27.74 -15.14
CA LEU A 1057 -30.63 26.37 -15.66
C LEU A 1057 -29.74 26.26 -16.91
N SER A 1058 -29.67 27.34 -17.71
CA SER A 1058 -28.79 27.40 -18.89
C SER A 1058 -27.32 27.64 -18.54
N GLN A 1059 -27.05 28.09 -17.31
CA GLN A 1059 -25.72 28.40 -16.78
C GLN A 1059 -25.18 27.28 -15.87
N PHE A 1060 -25.77 26.09 -15.96
CA PHE A 1060 -25.29 24.92 -15.25
C PHE A 1060 -24.10 24.29 -15.99
N PRO A 1061 -23.07 23.79 -15.27
CA PRO A 1061 -21.86 23.33 -15.91
C PRO A 1061 -22.07 22.00 -16.67
N PRO A 1062 -21.36 21.78 -17.80
CA PRO A 1062 -21.48 20.57 -18.61
C PRO A 1062 -20.96 19.30 -17.91
N SER A 1063 -20.23 19.45 -16.81
CA SER A 1063 -19.74 18.36 -15.95
C SER A 1063 -20.83 17.67 -15.13
N LEU A 1064 -22.05 18.23 -15.06
CA LEU A 1064 -23.14 17.66 -14.26
C LEU A 1064 -23.51 16.24 -14.70
N VAL A 1065 -23.51 15.33 -13.73
CA VAL A 1065 -23.89 13.92 -13.85
C VAL A 1065 -25.21 13.64 -13.14
N GLU A 1066 -25.42 14.23 -11.95
CA GLU A 1066 -26.66 14.14 -11.19
C GLU A 1066 -27.26 15.53 -10.94
N LEU A 1067 -28.55 15.67 -11.27
CA LEU A 1067 -29.32 16.87 -10.97
C LEU A 1067 -30.64 16.51 -10.30
N THR A 1068 -30.88 17.09 -9.13
CA THR A 1068 -32.17 17.03 -8.44
C THR A 1068 -32.72 18.42 -8.21
N LEU A 1069 -33.92 18.67 -8.75
CA LEU A 1069 -34.68 19.88 -8.53
C LEU A 1069 -35.93 19.53 -7.73
N SER A 1070 -36.15 20.22 -6.61
CA SER A 1070 -37.32 20.05 -5.76
C SER A 1070 -37.92 21.41 -5.43
N HIS A 1071 -39.23 21.55 -5.61
CA HIS A 1071 -39.95 22.82 -5.37
C HIS A 1071 -39.37 24.04 -6.10
N SER A 1072 -38.65 23.82 -7.20
CA SER A 1072 -38.04 24.86 -8.05
C SER A 1072 -39.04 25.77 -8.78
N LYS A 1073 -40.33 25.39 -8.83
CA LYS A 1073 -41.43 26.18 -9.42
C LYS A 1073 -41.16 26.62 -10.87
N LEU A 1074 -40.50 25.77 -11.66
CA LEU A 1074 -40.25 26.04 -13.07
C LEU A 1074 -41.58 26.15 -13.83
N LYS A 1075 -41.70 27.16 -14.68
CA LYS A 1075 -42.85 27.39 -15.57
C LYS A 1075 -42.54 26.91 -16.99
N ASP A 1076 -41.30 27.10 -17.43
CA ASP A 1076 -40.81 26.65 -18.73
C ASP A 1076 -40.45 25.17 -18.68
N ASP A 1077 -40.63 24.46 -19.80
CA ASP A 1077 -40.32 23.03 -19.87
C ASP A 1077 -38.82 22.77 -19.62
N PRO A 1078 -38.44 22.16 -18.49
CA PRO A 1078 -37.03 21.92 -18.15
C PRO A 1078 -36.34 21.01 -19.18
N MET A 1079 -37.09 20.21 -19.94
CA MET A 1079 -36.53 19.36 -20.99
C MET A 1079 -36.01 20.16 -22.19
N GLN A 1080 -36.47 21.40 -22.39
CA GLN A 1080 -35.92 22.27 -23.44
C GLN A 1080 -34.57 22.89 -23.05
N ILE A 1081 -34.31 23.03 -21.76
CA ILE A 1081 -33.14 23.73 -21.23
C ILE A 1081 -32.03 22.73 -20.87
N LEU A 1082 -32.39 21.62 -20.22
CA LEU A 1082 -31.41 20.63 -19.73
C LEU A 1082 -30.98 19.60 -20.78
N LYS A 1083 -31.58 19.61 -21.99
CA LYS A 1083 -31.35 18.62 -23.05
C LYS A 1083 -29.89 18.52 -23.50
N ASP A 1084 -29.15 19.61 -23.41
CA ASP A 1084 -27.81 19.77 -23.97
C ASP A 1084 -26.70 19.42 -22.96
N LEU A 1085 -27.05 19.03 -21.72
CA LEU A 1085 -26.08 18.59 -20.71
C LEU A 1085 -25.49 17.22 -21.10
N PRO A 1086 -24.20 17.14 -21.50
CA PRO A 1086 -23.66 15.98 -22.19
C PRO A 1086 -23.43 14.77 -21.26
N ASN A 1087 -23.17 15.03 -19.97
CA ASN A 1087 -22.79 14.02 -18.98
C ASN A 1087 -23.93 13.63 -18.04
N LEU A 1088 -25.13 14.22 -18.19
CA LEU A 1088 -26.23 14.03 -17.25
C LEU A 1088 -26.75 12.58 -17.33
N ARG A 1089 -26.61 11.84 -16.22
CA ARG A 1089 -27.03 10.43 -16.09
C ARG A 1089 -28.26 10.25 -15.20
N SER A 1090 -28.47 11.15 -14.24
CA SER A 1090 -29.59 11.10 -13.31
C SER A 1090 -30.27 12.45 -13.21
N LEU A 1091 -31.57 12.50 -13.56
CA LEU A 1091 -32.40 13.69 -13.42
C LEU A 1091 -33.61 13.38 -12.54
N SER A 1092 -33.77 14.15 -11.47
CA SER A 1092 -34.89 14.02 -10.54
C SER A 1092 -35.65 15.34 -10.43
N LEU A 1093 -36.89 15.35 -10.91
CA LEU A 1093 -37.85 16.45 -10.75
C LEU A 1093 -38.87 16.06 -9.69
N LEU A 1094 -38.74 16.68 -8.51
CA LEU A 1094 -39.49 16.33 -7.31
C LEU A 1094 -40.40 17.48 -6.89
N ALA A 1095 -41.56 17.16 -6.32
CA ALA A 1095 -42.46 18.05 -5.57
C ALA A 1095 -42.54 19.48 -6.11
N GLU A 1096 -43.45 19.74 -7.05
CA GLU A 1096 -43.66 21.07 -7.64
C GLU A 1096 -42.39 21.74 -8.20
N SER A 1097 -41.37 20.97 -8.58
CA SER A 1097 -40.20 21.49 -9.29
C SER A 1097 -40.54 22.04 -10.66
N TYR A 1098 -41.59 21.51 -11.28
CA TYR A 1098 -42.19 22.01 -12.51
C TYR A 1098 -43.69 22.17 -12.33
N THR A 1099 -44.20 23.34 -12.73
CA THR A 1099 -45.59 23.78 -12.61
C THR A 1099 -46.27 23.93 -13.97
N GLY A 1100 -45.55 23.72 -15.06
CA GLY A 1100 -46.12 23.64 -16.39
C GLY A 1100 -46.83 22.29 -16.64
N LYS A 1101 -47.49 22.20 -17.79
CA LYS A 1101 -48.39 21.08 -18.12
C LYS A 1101 -47.75 19.98 -18.97
N VAL A 1102 -46.65 20.29 -19.65
CA VAL A 1102 -46.10 19.45 -20.71
C VAL A 1102 -44.60 19.23 -20.57
N PHE A 1103 -44.12 18.02 -20.86
CA PHE A 1103 -42.72 17.78 -21.21
C PHE A 1103 -42.58 17.38 -22.69
N TYR A 1104 -41.58 17.95 -23.38
CA TYR A 1104 -41.28 17.62 -24.76
C TYR A 1104 -39.81 17.21 -24.94
N PHE A 1105 -39.55 15.92 -25.15
CA PHE A 1105 -38.19 15.46 -25.45
C PHE A 1105 -37.93 15.55 -26.96
N VAL A 1106 -37.13 16.53 -27.36
CA VAL A 1106 -36.69 16.74 -28.75
C VAL A 1106 -35.77 15.60 -29.22
N SER A 1107 -35.64 15.40 -30.53
CA SER A 1107 -34.71 14.40 -31.07
C SER A 1107 -33.27 14.63 -30.60
N ASP A 1108 -32.56 13.54 -30.37
CA ASP A 1108 -31.16 13.51 -29.92
C ASP A 1108 -30.88 14.17 -28.54
N SER A 1109 -31.93 14.48 -27.77
CA SER A 1109 -31.80 15.01 -26.40
C SER A 1109 -31.39 13.94 -25.37
N PHE A 1110 -30.67 14.37 -24.33
CA PHE A 1110 -30.27 13.56 -23.18
C PHE A 1110 -29.51 12.27 -23.54
N PRO A 1111 -28.34 12.37 -24.18
CA PRO A 1111 -27.63 11.20 -24.73
C PRO A 1111 -27.21 10.17 -23.69
N GLN A 1112 -26.86 10.62 -22.47
CA GLN A 1112 -26.36 9.75 -21.38
C GLN A 1112 -27.37 9.51 -20.25
N LEU A 1113 -28.59 10.06 -20.32
CA LEU A 1113 -29.53 9.96 -19.20
C LEU A 1113 -29.97 8.52 -18.97
N ARG A 1114 -29.71 7.99 -17.78
CA ARG A 1114 -29.99 6.60 -17.36
C ARG A 1114 -31.18 6.52 -16.41
N VAL A 1115 -31.36 7.52 -15.55
CA VAL A 1115 -32.40 7.56 -14.52
C VAL A 1115 -33.19 8.86 -14.64
N LEU A 1116 -34.50 8.74 -14.80
CA LEU A 1116 -35.42 9.87 -14.75
C LEU A 1116 -36.47 9.64 -13.66
N LYS A 1117 -36.58 10.56 -12.72
CA LYS A 1117 -37.59 10.54 -11.64
C LYS A 1117 -38.50 11.76 -11.74
N VAL A 1118 -39.80 11.52 -11.77
CA VAL A 1118 -40.85 12.55 -11.89
C VAL A 1118 -41.86 12.33 -10.78
N TRP A 1119 -41.72 13.08 -9.68
CA TRP A 1119 -42.47 12.85 -8.45
C TRP A 1119 -43.26 14.09 -8.06
N LYS A 1120 -44.55 13.92 -7.73
CA LYS A 1120 -45.42 15.01 -7.22
C LYS A 1120 -45.41 16.26 -8.11
N LEU A 1121 -45.48 16.07 -9.43
CA LEU A 1121 -45.70 17.16 -10.37
C LEU A 1121 -47.20 17.27 -10.65
N GLU A 1122 -47.88 18.14 -9.89
CA GLU A 1122 -49.35 18.18 -9.85
C GLU A 1122 -49.99 18.66 -11.15
N GLN A 1123 -49.30 19.55 -11.87
CA GLN A 1123 -49.82 20.19 -13.08
C GLN A 1123 -49.48 19.44 -14.37
N LEU A 1124 -48.53 18.50 -14.31
CA LEU A 1124 -48.08 17.74 -15.47
C LEU A 1124 -49.20 16.81 -15.97
N ASP A 1125 -49.62 17.03 -17.20
CA ASP A 1125 -50.75 16.34 -17.84
C ASP A 1125 -50.27 15.50 -19.03
N TYR A 1126 -49.34 16.02 -19.82
CA TYR A 1126 -48.88 15.38 -21.04
C TYR A 1126 -47.36 15.39 -21.17
N TRP A 1127 -46.82 14.37 -21.84
CA TRP A 1127 -45.44 14.39 -22.31
C TRP A 1127 -45.20 13.45 -23.48
N SER A 1128 -44.27 13.85 -24.34
CA SER A 1128 -43.93 13.12 -25.57
C SER A 1128 -42.42 12.98 -25.75
N ILE A 1129 -42.02 11.82 -26.27
CA ILE A 1129 -40.65 11.43 -26.57
C ILE A 1129 -40.50 11.28 -28.08
N ASN A 1130 -39.70 12.15 -28.70
CA ASN A 1130 -39.44 12.09 -30.14
C ASN A 1130 -38.44 10.98 -30.49
N ARG A 1131 -38.27 10.68 -31.78
CA ARG A 1131 -37.31 9.67 -32.26
C ARG A 1131 -35.90 10.03 -31.79
N LYS A 1132 -35.16 9.01 -31.34
CA LYS A 1132 -33.77 9.07 -30.82
C LYS A 1132 -33.56 9.84 -29.51
N ALA A 1133 -34.60 10.40 -28.89
CA ALA A 1133 -34.49 10.97 -27.56
C ALA A 1133 -34.30 9.88 -26.49
N LEU A 1134 -33.59 10.20 -25.40
CA LEU A 1134 -33.37 9.31 -24.24
C LEU A 1134 -32.75 7.94 -24.59
N PRO A 1135 -31.70 7.87 -25.44
CA PRO A 1135 -31.19 6.59 -25.97
C PRO A 1135 -30.57 5.67 -24.91
N SER A 1136 -30.20 6.20 -23.75
CA SER A 1136 -29.53 5.48 -22.66
C SER A 1136 -30.43 5.22 -21.44
N LEU A 1137 -31.71 5.60 -21.48
CA LEU A 1137 -32.59 5.56 -20.32
C LEU A 1137 -32.83 4.11 -19.87
N ARG A 1138 -32.51 3.79 -18.62
CA ARG A 1138 -32.66 2.46 -18.02
C ARG A 1138 -33.80 2.40 -17.03
N LYS A 1139 -34.04 3.49 -16.31
CA LYS A 1139 -35.03 3.56 -15.24
C LYS A 1139 -35.88 4.83 -15.36
N LEU A 1140 -37.19 4.63 -15.37
CA LEU A 1140 -38.17 5.70 -15.30
C LEU A 1140 -39.05 5.50 -14.06
N GLU A 1141 -39.12 6.51 -13.20
CA GLU A 1141 -39.96 6.48 -12.00
C GLU A 1141 -40.93 7.65 -11.99
N ILE A 1142 -42.23 7.35 -11.99
CA ILE A 1142 -43.31 8.32 -11.97
C ILE A 1142 -44.12 8.09 -10.70
N ARG A 1143 -44.25 9.12 -9.87
CA ARG A 1143 -44.91 9.01 -8.57
C ARG A 1143 -45.86 10.16 -8.30
N SER A 1144 -47.08 9.85 -7.89
CA SER A 1144 -48.05 10.84 -7.36
C SER A 1144 -48.22 12.07 -8.27
N CYS A 1145 -48.33 11.89 -9.58
CA CYS A 1145 -48.61 12.94 -10.57
C CYS A 1145 -50.07 12.78 -11.05
N PRO A 1146 -51.04 13.41 -10.38
CA PRO A 1146 -52.46 13.07 -10.50
C PRO A 1146 -53.07 13.36 -11.88
N ARG A 1147 -52.58 14.38 -12.58
CA ARG A 1147 -53.09 14.75 -13.91
C ARG A 1147 -52.49 13.95 -15.05
N LEU A 1148 -51.36 13.29 -14.82
CA LEU A 1148 -50.71 12.49 -15.84
C LEU A 1148 -51.41 11.13 -15.96
N THR A 1149 -52.43 11.07 -16.82
CA THR A 1149 -53.33 9.90 -16.98
C THR A 1149 -52.81 8.84 -17.95
N LYS A 1150 -51.79 9.15 -18.76
CA LYS A 1150 -51.24 8.25 -19.79
C LYS A 1150 -49.70 8.21 -19.75
N LEU A 1151 -49.14 7.06 -20.11
CA LEU A 1151 -47.68 6.91 -20.30
C LEU A 1151 -47.18 7.86 -21.40
N PRO A 1152 -45.89 8.29 -21.33
CA PRO A 1152 -45.33 9.20 -22.32
C PRO A 1152 -45.51 8.66 -23.74
N PHE A 1153 -45.99 9.52 -24.63
CA PHE A 1153 -46.10 9.15 -26.03
C PHE A 1153 -44.69 8.89 -26.60
N GLY A 1154 -44.49 7.73 -27.22
CA GLY A 1154 -43.17 7.33 -27.74
C GLY A 1154 -42.30 6.51 -26.78
N LEU A 1155 -42.72 6.26 -25.54
CA LEU A 1155 -41.95 5.46 -24.56
C LEU A 1155 -41.59 4.06 -25.07
N TRP A 1156 -42.48 3.43 -25.84
CA TRP A 1156 -42.24 2.12 -26.47
C TRP A 1156 -41.02 2.08 -27.41
N ARG A 1157 -40.54 3.24 -27.89
CA ARG A 1157 -39.34 3.36 -28.73
C ARG A 1157 -38.04 3.37 -27.92
N VAL A 1158 -38.11 3.58 -26.61
CA VAL A 1158 -36.95 3.63 -25.70
C VAL A 1158 -36.54 2.22 -25.31
N ILE A 1159 -35.95 1.49 -26.25
CA ILE A 1159 -35.59 0.07 -26.09
C ILE A 1159 -34.58 -0.20 -24.96
N SER A 1160 -33.85 0.82 -24.51
CA SER A 1160 -32.89 0.76 -23.41
C SER A 1160 -33.55 0.66 -22.03
N LEU A 1161 -34.86 0.98 -21.92
CA LEU A 1161 -35.57 1.04 -20.65
C LEU A 1161 -35.75 -0.37 -20.06
N LEU A 1162 -35.18 -0.57 -18.87
CA LEU A 1162 -35.20 -1.84 -18.15
C LEU A 1162 -36.25 -1.86 -17.04
N GLU A 1163 -36.49 -0.71 -16.39
CA GLU A 1163 -37.38 -0.59 -15.24
C GLU A 1163 -38.30 0.63 -15.36
N LEU A 1164 -39.61 0.39 -15.26
CA LEU A 1164 -40.64 1.42 -15.15
C LEU A 1164 -41.34 1.27 -13.79
N LYS A 1165 -41.19 2.27 -12.92
CA LYS A 1165 -41.84 2.34 -11.61
C LYS A 1165 -42.95 3.38 -11.65
N VAL A 1166 -44.17 2.93 -11.37
CA VAL A 1166 -45.37 3.77 -11.34
C VAL A 1166 -46.03 3.60 -9.98
N THR A 1167 -46.06 4.67 -9.19
CA THR A 1167 -46.56 4.63 -7.80
C THR A 1167 -47.59 5.73 -7.58
N ASP A 1168 -48.77 5.38 -7.04
CA ASP A 1168 -49.87 6.31 -6.75
C ASP A 1168 -50.30 7.15 -7.96
N MET A 1169 -50.52 6.48 -9.09
CA MET A 1169 -50.93 7.09 -10.37
C MET A 1169 -52.28 6.55 -10.81
N ALA A 1170 -53.17 7.45 -11.26
CA ALA A 1170 -54.47 7.12 -11.86
C ALA A 1170 -54.35 6.58 -13.30
N MET A 1171 -53.13 6.32 -13.77
CA MET A 1171 -52.81 6.01 -15.16
C MET A 1171 -53.14 4.55 -15.54
N GLU A 1172 -53.68 4.35 -16.73
CA GLU A 1172 -53.81 3.02 -17.35
C GLU A 1172 -52.51 2.62 -18.07
N ILE A 1173 -52.01 1.42 -17.79
CA ILE A 1173 -50.76 0.90 -18.34
C ILE A 1173 -51.10 -0.12 -19.44
N TYR A 1174 -50.93 0.28 -20.69
CA TYR A 1174 -51.09 -0.59 -21.84
C TYR A 1174 -49.75 -1.20 -22.26
N THR A 1175 -49.68 -2.53 -22.32
CA THR A 1175 -48.44 -3.27 -22.62
C THR A 1175 -47.81 -2.89 -23.96
N HIS A 1176 -48.60 -2.56 -24.99
CA HIS A 1176 -48.10 -2.13 -26.31
C HIS A 1176 -47.42 -0.74 -26.31
N ARG A 1177 -47.54 0.03 -25.21
CA ARG A 1177 -46.91 1.36 -25.06
C ARG A 1177 -45.62 1.32 -24.26
N ILE A 1178 -45.13 0.12 -23.92
CA ILE A 1178 -43.94 -0.11 -23.11
C ILE A 1178 -42.93 -0.91 -23.94
N PRO A 1179 -41.62 -0.66 -23.79
CA PRO A 1179 -40.60 -1.47 -24.44
C PRO A 1179 -40.68 -2.95 -24.02
N PRO A 1180 -40.48 -3.91 -24.94
CA PRO A 1180 -40.73 -5.34 -24.71
C PRO A 1180 -39.86 -5.98 -23.60
N ASN A 1181 -38.76 -5.33 -23.21
CA ASN A 1181 -37.83 -5.83 -22.18
C ASN A 1181 -37.97 -5.11 -20.83
N CYS A 1182 -38.90 -4.16 -20.71
CA CYS A 1182 -39.04 -3.32 -19.52
C CYS A 1182 -39.90 -4.01 -18.45
N LYS A 1183 -39.37 -4.10 -17.23
CA LYS A 1183 -40.15 -4.53 -16.05
C LYS A 1183 -41.00 -3.37 -15.55
N VAL A 1184 -42.30 -3.61 -15.40
CA VAL A 1184 -43.23 -2.63 -14.85
C VAL A 1184 -43.53 -2.98 -13.41
N HIS A 1185 -43.25 -2.06 -12.50
CA HIS A 1185 -43.63 -2.14 -11.10
C HIS A 1185 -44.74 -1.12 -10.84
N ARG A 1186 -45.94 -1.62 -10.52
CA ARG A 1186 -47.08 -0.79 -10.15
C ARG A 1186 -47.34 -0.94 -8.66
N HIS A 1187 -47.22 0.14 -7.92
CA HIS A 1187 -47.53 0.17 -6.50
C HIS A 1187 -48.72 1.13 -6.28
N PHE A 1188 -49.74 0.63 -5.60
CA PHE A 1188 -50.82 1.46 -5.06
C PHE A 1188 -50.60 1.55 -3.56
N SER A 1189 -50.44 2.74 -2.99
CA SER A 1189 -50.46 2.87 -1.55
C SER A 1189 -51.88 2.56 -1.03
N GLN A 1190 -52.12 1.35 -0.54
CA GLN A 1190 -53.11 1.16 0.52
C GLN A 1190 -52.53 1.81 1.79
N HIS A 1191 -53.29 2.68 2.43
CA HIS A 1191 -52.96 3.53 3.60
C HIS A 1191 -52.38 4.92 3.31
N TYR A 1192 -53.30 5.87 3.12
CA TYR A 1192 -53.11 7.26 3.55
C TYR A 1192 -54.20 7.60 4.59
N ARG A 1193 -54.08 7.00 5.77
CA ARG A 1193 -54.62 7.41 7.08
C ARG A 1193 -53.96 6.48 8.10
N GLU A 1194 -53.12 7.06 8.95
CA GLU A 1194 -52.31 6.41 10.02
C GLU A 1194 -51.19 5.50 9.45
N SER A 1195 -49.89 5.78 9.52
CA SER A 1195 -49.10 6.19 10.68
C SER A 1195 -47.68 6.50 10.20
N ILE A 1196 -47.13 7.64 10.63
CA ILE A 1196 -45.69 7.79 10.82
C ILE A 1196 -45.35 6.86 11.97
N ILE A 1197 -44.77 5.69 11.70
CA ILE A 1197 -44.11 4.91 12.73
C ILE A 1197 -42.77 5.61 13.00
N LEU A 1198 -42.83 6.62 13.87
CA LEU A 1198 -41.78 6.87 14.85
C LEU A 1198 -41.60 5.58 15.66
N PRO A 1199 -40.39 5.26 16.16
CA PRO A 1199 -40.23 4.25 17.19
C PRO A 1199 -41.24 4.50 18.31
N ARG A 1200 -41.94 3.45 18.75
CA ARG A 1200 -42.91 3.49 19.84
C ARG A 1200 -42.18 3.92 21.12
N GLU A 1201 -42.18 5.23 21.40
CA GLU A 1201 -42.11 5.88 22.73
C GLU A 1201 -41.84 7.38 22.58
N LEU A 1202 -42.79 8.13 21.99
CA LEU A 1202 -42.82 9.61 21.99
C LEU A 1202 -44.25 10.14 22.15
N GLN A 1203 -45.06 9.52 23.04
CA GLN A 1203 -46.41 9.98 23.38
C GLN A 1203 -46.59 10.36 24.86
N SER A 1204 -45.53 10.76 25.57
CA SER A 1204 -45.68 11.24 26.95
C SER A 1204 -44.73 12.38 27.34
N VAL A 1205 -44.62 13.44 26.53
CA VAL A 1205 -44.21 14.76 27.05
C VAL A 1205 -44.88 15.85 26.18
N ASN A 1206 -46.15 16.13 26.45
CA ASN A 1206 -46.81 17.38 26.05
C ASN A 1206 -47.81 17.76 27.15
N SER A 1207 -47.26 18.14 28.29
CA SER A 1207 -47.89 19.01 29.28
C SER A 1207 -46.76 19.70 30.03
N THR A 1208 -46.77 21.03 30.03
CA THR A 1208 -45.76 21.98 30.58
C THR A 1208 -44.43 22.11 29.84
N LEU A 1209 -44.46 22.79 28.68
CA LEU A 1209 -43.67 24.00 28.38
C LEU A 1209 -44.13 24.60 27.04
#